data_AF-A0A4W3JYP5-F1
#
_entry.id   AF-A0A4W3JYP5-F1
#
_cell.length_a   1.000
_cell.length_b   1.000
_cell.length_c   1.000
_cell.angle_alpha   90.00
_cell.angle_beta   90.00
_cell.angle_gamma   90.00
#
_symmetry.space_group_name_H-M   'P 1'
#
loop_
_entity.id
_entity.type
_entity.pdbx_description
1 polymer ?
#
loop_
_entity_poly.entity_id
_entity_poly.type
_entity_poly.pdbx_seq_one_letter_code
_entity_poly.pdbx_strand_id
1 'polypeptide(L)'
;MPAPIRLRELIRTIRTARTQAEEREMIQKECASIRSSFREEDNSYRCRNVAKLLYMHMLGYPAHFGQLECLKLIASQKFTDKRIGYLGAMLLLDERQDVHLLMTNCIKNDLNHSTQYVQGLALCTLGCMGSAEMCRDLAGEVEKLLKTSNSYLRKKAALCAVHVIRKVPDLMEMFLPATKNLLNEKNHGVLHTSVVLLTEMCERSPDMLAHFRKLVPQLVRILKNLIMSGYSPEHDVSGISDPFLQVRILRLLRILGRHDDDSSEAMNDILAQVATNTETSKNVGNAILYETVLTIMDIKSESGLRVLAINILGRFLLNNDKNIRYVALTSLLKTVQTDHNAVQRHRSTIVDCLKDLDVSIKRRAMELSFALVNGNNVRGMMKELLYFLDLCDPEFKSDCASGIFLAAEKYAPSKRWHIDTIMRVLTTAGSYVRDDAVPNLIQLITNSVEMHGYTVQKLFKAILEDISQQPFVQVSAWCIGEYGDLLVSGQCEEEEPIQVTEDEVMDVLEHLLQSSLSVSVTRGYALTAIMKLSTRFSITINRIKKIVSIYGSSIDVELQQRAIEYNALFKKYDHMRSALLERMPIMEKTTINGPTQVAQTNGEAEPIILETKLAPSVLPPSNQVWNACMLNLCLFPFQIPKCKASAKELLDLCKGGLKIEFTFERSNTNPNLTIVTINATNSTEGDMTDFVFQAAVPKGFESEDQDLEMYPLCDGKPVESGEEVGDRVTELGAGEDMGCRLLDDLQPMEGGVGKADKQGVCVTAIL
;
A
#
# COMPACT_ATOMS: atom_id res chain seq x y z
N MET A 1 5.70 19.33 -48.93
CA MET A 1 6.43 19.88 -47.77
C MET A 1 7.88 19.38 -47.78
N PRO A 2 8.85 20.09 -47.17
CA PRO A 2 10.19 19.53 -46.97
C PRO A 2 10.11 18.25 -46.13
N ALA A 3 11.06 17.34 -46.36
CA ALA A 3 11.06 16.04 -45.70
C ALA A 3 11.12 16.19 -44.16
N PRO A 4 10.26 15.51 -43.39
CA PRO A 4 10.30 15.58 -41.93
C PRO A 4 11.67 15.16 -41.39
N ILE A 5 12.17 15.92 -40.42
CA ILE A 5 13.48 15.68 -39.80
C ILE A 5 13.57 14.28 -39.19
N ARG A 6 14.80 13.74 -39.13
CA ARG A 6 15.07 12.41 -38.56
C ARG A 6 15.07 12.47 -37.04
N LEU A 7 14.81 11.33 -36.39
CA LEU A 7 14.81 11.20 -34.93
C LEU A 7 16.09 11.75 -34.28
N ARG A 8 17.26 11.41 -34.80
CA ARG A 8 18.55 11.87 -34.25
C ARG A 8 18.72 13.39 -34.32
N GLU A 9 18.11 14.04 -35.32
CA GLU A 9 18.15 15.49 -35.45
C GLU A 9 17.29 16.14 -34.37
N LEU A 10 16.07 15.65 -34.17
CA LEU A 10 15.20 16.09 -33.08
C LEU A 10 15.91 15.94 -31.73
N ILE A 11 16.51 14.78 -31.45
CA ILE A 11 17.25 14.55 -30.21
C ILE A 11 18.39 15.57 -30.06
N ARG A 12 19.09 15.91 -31.15
CA ARG A 12 20.15 16.92 -31.11
C ARG A 12 19.58 18.30 -30.78
N THR A 13 18.47 18.70 -31.41
CA THR A 13 17.80 19.98 -31.16
C THR A 13 17.29 20.07 -29.72
N ILE A 14 16.65 19.02 -29.20
CA ILE A 14 16.19 18.98 -27.80
C ILE A 14 17.38 19.08 -26.83
N ARG A 15 18.51 18.42 -27.14
CA ARG A 15 19.74 18.55 -26.33
C ARG A 15 20.40 19.92 -26.40
N THR A 16 20.04 20.77 -27.36
CA THR A 16 20.53 22.17 -27.42
C THR A 16 19.68 23.13 -26.60
N ALA A 17 18.48 22.72 -26.16
CA ALA A 17 17.64 23.54 -25.29
C ALA A 17 18.34 23.80 -23.96
N ARG A 18 18.33 25.06 -23.51
CA ARG A 18 18.97 25.49 -22.26
C ARG A 18 18.01 25.49 -21.08
N THR A 19 16.72 25.62 -21.36
CA THR A 19 15.65 25.68 -20.35
C THR A 19 14.53 24.69 -20.70
N GLN A 20 13.79 24.24 -19.69
CA GLN A 20 12.63 23.38 -19.90
C GLN A 20 11.52 24.09 -20.70
N ALA A 21 11.41 25.42 -20.61
CA ALA A 21 10.46 26.20 -21.41
C ALA A 21 10.83 26.20 -22.90
N GLU A 22 12.12 26.40 -23.22
CA GLU A 22 12.64 26.30 -24.58
C GLU A 22 12.48 24.88 -25.14
N GLU A 23 12.74 23.86 -24.31
CA GLU A 23 12.49 22.46 -24.66
C GLU A 23 11.02 22.22 -25.03
N ARG A 24 10.08 22.73 -24.20
CA ARG A 24 8.64 22.65 -24.44
C ARG A 24 8.26 23.30 -25.77
N GLU A 25 8.81 24.46 -26.09
CA GLU A 25 8.54 25.16 -27.35
C GLU A 25 9.03 24.33 -28.56
N MET A 26 10.24 23.78 -28.49
CA MET A 26 10.79 22.91 -29.53
C MET A 26 9.95 21.64 -29.74
N ILE A 27 9.49 21.02 -28.63
CA ILE A 27 8.62 19.84 -28.67
C ILE A 27 7.27 20.19 -29.27
N GLN A 28 6.64 21.30 -28.88
CA GLN A 28 5.36 21.73 -29.42
C GLN A 28 5.43 22.02 -30.92
N LYS A 29 6.51 22.67 -31.38
CA LYS A 29 6.78 22.94 -32.79
C LYS A 29 6.89 21.65 -33.60
N GLU A 30 7.64 20.67 -33.11
CA GLU A 30 7.78 19.39 -33.82
C GLU A 30 6.51 18.54 -33.72
N CYS A 31 5.81 18.54 -32.57
CA CYS A 31 4.50 17.89 -32.42
C CYS A 31 3.46 18.44 -33.39
N ALA A 32 3.46 19.76 -33.64
CA ALA A 32 2.58 20.37 -34.64
C ALA A 32 2.88 19.83 -36.05
N SER A 33 4.16 19.75 -36.43
CA SER A 33 4.61 19.15 -37.69
C SER A 33 4.18 17.68 -37.82
N ILE A 34 4.34 16.89 -36.75
CA ILE A 34 3.92 15.48 -36.71
C ILE A 34 2.41 15.36 -36.89
N ARG A 35 1.61 16.17 -36.18
CA ARG A 35 0.14 16.16 -36.30
C ARG A 35 -0.32 16.51 -37.72
N SER A 36 0.29 17.51 -38.35
CA SER A 36 -0.01 17.86 -39.74
C SER A 36 0.33 16.70 -40.68
N SER A 37 1.48 16.06 -40.51
CA SER A 37 1.87 14.90 -41.32
C SER A 37 0.97 13.67 -41.12
N PHE A 38 0.44 13.45 -39.90
CA PHE A 38 -0.54 12.38 -39.68
C PHE A 38 -1.88 12.66 -40.36
N ARG A 39 -2.31 13.93 -40.43
CA ARG A 39 -3.51 14.30 -41.20
C ARG A 39 -3.36 14.06 -42.70
N GLU A 40 -2.13 14.16 -43.22
CA GLU A 40 -1.81 13.89 -44.63
C GLU A 40 -1.75 12.39 -44.98
N GLU A 41 -1.85 11.50 -43.99
CA GLU A 41 -1.77 10.03 -44.16
C GLU A 41 -0.50 9.53 -44.87
N ASP A 42 0.61 10.24 -44.65
CA ASP A 42 1.90 10.00 -45.30
C ASP A 42 2.56 8.68 -44.85
N ASN A 43 2.40 7.62 -45.66
CA ASN A 43 2.98 6.29 -45.40
C ASN A 43 4.53 6.29 -45.38
N SER A 44 5.18 7.25 -46.04
CA SER A 44 6.64 7.30 -46.19
C SER A 44 7.37 7.77 -44.92
N TYR A 45 6.74 8.65 -44.15
CA TYR A 45 7.36 9.29 -42.98
C TYR A 45 6.67 8.96 -41.65
N ARG A 46 5.57 8.19 -41.67
CA ARG A 46 4.89 7.73 -40.45
C ARG A 46 5.86 7.04 -39.47
N CYS A 47 6.73 6.15 -39.95
CA CYS A 47 7.70 5.45 -39.10
C CYS A 47 8.63 6.41 -38.31
N ARG A 48 9.16 7.47 -38.95
CA ARG A 48 10.05 8.42 -38.26
C ARG A 48 9.27 9.38 -37.36
N ASN A 49 8.05 9.74 -37.74
CA ASN A 49 7.20 10.64 -36.98
C ASN A 49 6.72 9.97 -35.70
N VAL A 50 6.28 8.72 -35.77
CA VAL A 50 5.98 7.91 -34.58
C VAL A 50 7.22 7.71 -33.73
N ALA A 51 8.39 7.39 -34.30
CA ALA A 51 9.61 7.25 -33.51
C ALA A 51 10.01 8.55 -32.76
N LYS A 52 9.84 9.72 -33.39
CA LYS A 52 10.00 11.03 -32.74
C LYS A 52 8.99 11.22 -31.61
N LEU A 53 7.73 10.88 -31.88
CA LEU A 53 6.66 10.99 -30.89
C LEU A 53 6.90 10.08 -29.67
N LEU A 54 7.41 8.85 -29.87
CA LEU A 54 7.78 7.95 -28.77
C LEU A 54 8.92 8.52 -27.91
N TYR A 55 9.89 9.19 -28.54
CA TYR A 55 10.94 9.90 -27.81
C TYR A 55 10.38 11.07 -26.99
N MET A 56 9.40 11.82 -27.52
CA MET A 56 8.73 12.88 -26.76
C MET A 56 7.91 12.32 -25.61
N HIS A 57 7.21 11.21 -25.83
CA HIS A 57 6.46 10.51 -24.79
C HIS A 57 7.38 10.07 -23.64
N MET A 58 8.56 9.56 -23.99
CA MET A 58 9.60 9.19 -23.05
C MET A 58 10.11 10.37 -22.20
N LEU A 59 10.10 11.59 -22.74
CA LEU A 59 10.39 12.83 -21.98
C LEU A 59 9.22 13.30 -21.10
N GLY A 60 8.06 12.63 -21.16
CA GLY A 60 6.87 12.95 -20.38
C GLY A 60 5.82 13.80 -21.11
N TYR A 61 5.99 14.06 -22.41
CA TYR A 61 5.04 14.86 -23.18
C TYR A 61 3.85 14.04 -23.69
N PRO A 62 2.67 14.67 -23.88
CA PRO A 62 1.46 13.98 -24.32
C PRO A 62 1.57 13.49 -25.77
N ALA A 63 1.29 12.19 -25.99
CA ALA A 63 1.42 11.51 -27.26
C ALA A 63 0.17 10.69 -27.69
N HIS A 64 -0.98 10.95 -27.07
CA HIS A 64 -2.24 10.22 -27.28
C HIS A 64 -2.66 10.15 -28.77
N PHE A 65 -2.44 11.22 -29.53
CA PHE A 65 -2.83 11.30 -30.95
C PHE A 65 -2.04 10.34 -31.85
N GLY A 66 -0.93 9.75 -31.38
CA GLY A 66 -0.13 8.79 -32.14
C GLY A 66 -0.56 7.32 -31.98
N GLN A 67 -1.50 7.02 -31.09
CA GLN A 67 -1.89 5.63 -30.78
C GLN A 67 -2.43 4.88 -32.01
N LEU A 68 -3.35 5.50 -32.77
CA LEU A 68 -3.89 4.91 -33.99
C LEU A 68 -2.84 4.76 -35.10
N GLU A 69 -1.87 5.68 -35.16
CA GLU A 69 -0.77 5.62 -36.11
C GLU A 69 0.17 4.44 -35.84
N CYS A 70 0.34 4.04 -34.58
CA CYS A 70 1.04 2.80 -34.22
C CYS A 70 0.32 1.57 -34.77
N LEU A 71 -1.01 1.51 -34.71
CA LEU A 71 -1.80 0.41 -35.28
C LEU A 71 -1.67 0.35 -36.81
N LYS A 72 -1.70 1.50 -37.49
CA LYS A 72 -1.43 1.58 -38.93
C LYS A 72 -0.03 1.08 -39.28
N LEU A 73 0.98 1.37 -38.45
CA LEU A 73 2.34 0.85 -38.63
C LEU A 73 2.43 -0.66 -38.39
N ILE A 74 1.67 -1.20 -37.43
CA ILE A 74 1.58 -2.66 -37.21
C ILE A 74 0.95 -3.35 -38.43
N ALA A 75 -0.09 -2.75 -39.02
CA ALA A 75 -0.72 -3.27 -40.24
C ALA A 75 0.14 -3.14 -41.51
N SER A 76 1.26 -2.40 -41.47
CA SER A 76 2.18 -2.25 -42.62
C SER A 76 2.86 -3.57 -42.97
N GLN A 77 3.25 -3.73 -44.24
CA GLN A 77 4.02 -4.89 -44.73
C GLN A 77 5.53 -4.74 -44.50
N LYS A 78 6.02 -3.51 -44.26
CA LYS A 78 7.45 -3.27 -44.05
C LYS A 78 7.85 -3.65 -42.63
N PHE A 79 8.92 -4.45 -42.52
CA PHE A 79 9.44 -4.87 -41.21
C PHE A 79 9.81 -3.68 -40.30
N THR A 80 10.39 -2.61 -40.85
CA THR A 80 10.77 -1.41 -40.10
C THR A 80 9.54 -0.71 -39.50
N ASP A 81 8.46 -0.62 -40.26
CA ASP A 81 7.21 -0.01 -39.80
C ASP A 81 6.59 -0.86 -38.69
N LYS A 82 6.47 -2.18 -38.90
CA LYS A 82 5.99 -3.11 -37.87
C LYS A 82 6.81 -3.01 -36.60
N ARG A 83 8.14 -2.95 -36.70
CA ARG A 83 9.03 -2.84 -35.55
C ARG A 83 8.77 -1.58 -34.72
N ILE A 84 8.59 -0.43 -35.36
CA ILE A 84 8.26 0.82 -34.66
C ILE A 84 6.80 0.82 -34.17
N GLY A 85 5.88 0.26 -34.95
CA GLY A 85 4.47 0.11 -34.58
C GLY A 85 4.30 -0.72 -33.31
N TYR A 86 4.91 -1.91 -33.25
CA TYR A 86 4.87 -2.79 -32.07
C TYR A 86 5.57 -2.20 -30.85
N LEU A 87 6.67 -1.46 -31.04
CA LEU A 87 7.30 -0.70 -29.96
C LEU A 87 6.37 0.39 -29.43
N GLY A 88 5.74 1.15 -30.34
CA GLY A 88 4.81 2.20 -29.97
C GLY A 88 3.55 1.68 -29.31
N ALA A 89 3.05 0.51 -29.72
CA ALA A 89 1.95 -0.17 -29.05
C ALA A 89 2.29 -0.49 -27.59
N MET A 90 3.47 -1.08 -27.33
CA MET A 90 3.88 -1.39 -25.95
C MET A 90 4.08 -0.16 -25.04
N LEU A 91 4.31 1.02 -25.61
CA LEU A 91 4.56 2.26 -24.86
C LEU A 91 3.32 3.14 -24.71
N LEU A 92 2.53 3.29 -25.79
CA LEU A 92 1.41 4.24 -25.85
C LEU A 92 0.04 3.61 -25.60
N LEU A 93 -0.10 2.30 -25.78
CA LEU A 93 -1.37 1.60 -25.57
C LEU A 93 -1.38 0.98 -24.16
N ASP A 94 -2.44 1.25 -23.43
CA ASP A 94 -2.74 0.66 -22.15
C ASP A 94 -3.99 -0.24 -22.24
N GLU A 95 -4.25 -1.03 -21.20
CA GLU A 95 -5.42 -1.90 -21.16
C GLU A 95 -6.75 -1.14 -21.11
N ARG A 96 -6.71 0.17 -20.83
CA ARG A 96 -7.90 1.02 -20.72
C ARG A 96 -8.42 1.50 -22.07
N GLN A 97 -7.61 1.44 -23.13
CA GLN A 97 -7.98 1.93 -24.45
C GLN A 97 -8.69 0.84 -25.27
N ASP A 98 -9.87 1.13 -25.81
CA ASP A 98 -10.72 0.17 -26.57
C ASP A 98 -10.19 -0.24 -27.96
N VAL A 99 -8.90 -0.03 -28.24
CA VAL A 99 -8.29 -0.40 -29.54
C VAL A 99 -7.79 -1.85 -29.60
N HIS A 100 -8.11 -2.65 -28.57
CA HIS A 100 -7.64 -4.04 -28.42
C HIS A 100 -8.07 -4.95 -29.57
N LEU A 101 -9.30 -4.81 -30.08
CA LEU A 101 -9.82 -5.66 -31.17
C LEU A 101 -8.99 -5.57 -32.46
N LEU A 102 -8.59 -4.35 -32.85
CA LEU A 102 -7.77 -4.13 -34.03
C LEU A 102 -6.37 -4.73 -33.85
N MET A 103 -5.83 -4.62 -32.64
CA MET A 103 -4.53 -5.19 -32.30
C MET A 103 -4.56 -6.72 -32.28
N THR A 104 -5.61 -7.33 -31.75
CA THR A 104 -5.79 -8.80 -31.74
C THR A 104 -5.73 -9.37 -33.16
N ASN A 105 -6.45 -8.77 -34.11
CA ASN A 105 -6.44 -9.23 -35.49
C ASN A 105 -5.06 -9.05 -36.14
N CYS A 106 -4.41 -7.90 -35.95
CA CYS A 106 -3.06 -7.67 -36.48
C CYS A 106 -2.04 -8.66 -35.92
N ILE A 107 -2.07 -8.92 -34.61
CA ILE A 107 -1.20 -9.89 -33.96
C ILE A 107 -1.48 -11.29 -34.49
N LYS A 108 -2.75 -11.71 -34.61
CA LYS A 108 -3.10 -13.04 -35.14
C LYS A 108 -2.51 -13.29 -36.54
N ASN A 109 -2.60 -12.28 -37.41
CA ASN A 109 -2.01 -12.34 -38.75
C ASN A 109 -0.47 -12.41 -38.68
N ASP A 110 0.15 -11.59 -37.83
CA ASP A 110 1.60 -11.54 -37.69
C ASP A 110 2.20 -12.75 -36.98
N LEU A 111 1.44 -13.45 -36.11
CA LEU A 111 1.83 -14.74 -35.52
C LEU A 111 1.93 -15.86 -36.57
N ASN A 112 1.18 -15.76 -37.67
CA ASN A 112 1.23 -16.70 -38.79
C ASN A 112 2.10 -16.20 -39.96
N HIS A 113 2.85 -15.12 -39.78
CA HIS A 113 3.71 -14.53 -40.82
C HIS A 113 4.92 -15.43 -41.15
N SER A 114 5.37 -15.43 -42.42
CA SER A 114 6.49 -16.27 -42.90
C SER A 114 7.82 -15.98 -42.20
N THR A 115 8.04 -14.72 -41.80
CA THR A 115 9.28 -14.27 -41.18
C THR A 115 9.22 -14.40 -39.66
N GLN A 116 10.13 -15.21 -39.09
CA GLN A 116 10.24 -15.44 -37.64
C GLN A 116 10.41 -14.16 -36.80
N TYR A 117 11.02 -13.10 -37.35
CA TYR A 117 11.20 -11.84 -36.63
C TYR A 117 9.89 -11.06 -36.48
N VAL A 118 8.96 -11.17 -37.42
CA VAL A 118 7.63 -10.55 -37.32
C VAL A 118 6.79 -11.28 -36.28
N GLN A 119 6.77 -12.62 -36.33
CA GLN A 119 6.17 -13.45 -35.28
C GLN A 119 6.78 -13.14 -33.91
N GLY A 120 8.10 -12.91 -33.87
CA GLY A 120 8.82 -12.55 -32.66
C GLY A 120 8.51 -11.17 -32.10
N LEU A 121 8.06 -10.21 -32.93
CA LEU A 121 7.52 -8.91 -32.50
C LEU A 121 6.12 -9.09 -31.92
N ALA A 122 5.24 -9.80 -32.64
CA ALA A 122 3.89 -10.11 -32.21
C ALA A 122 3.86 -10.83 -30.84
N LEU A 123 4.67 -11.88 -30.66
CA LEU A 123 4.83 -12.57 -29.37
C LEU A 123 5.41 -11.67 -28.27
N CYS A 124 6.30 -10.74 -28.62
CA CYS A 124 6.86 -9.80 -27.66
C CYS A 124 5.81 -8.82 -27.15
N THR A 125 5.04 -8.21 -28.05
CA THR A 125 3.99 -7.27 -27.70
C THR A 125 2.89 -7.96 -26.90
N LEU A 126 2.44 -9.14 -27.33
CA LEU A 126 1.46 -9.93 -26.59
C LEU A 126 1.97 -10.31 -25.18
N GLY A 127 3.23 -10.74 -25.07
CA GLY A 127 3.84 -11.11 -23.79
C GLY A 127 4.17 -9.94 -22.85
N CYS A 128 4.17 -8.69 -23.33
CA CYS A 128 4.43 -7.51 -22.51
C CYS A 128 3.15 -6.79 -22.08
N MET A 129 2.19 -6.62 -22.98
CA MET A 129 1.02 -5.77 -22.77
C MET A 129 -0.32 -6.45 -23.11
N GLY A 130 -0.32 -7.75 -23.38
CA GLY A 130 -1.53 -8.47 -23.75
C GLY A 130 -2.61 -8.36 -22.68
N SER A 131 -3.78 -7.83 -23.07
CA SER A 131 -4.99 -7.81 -22.25
C SER A 131 -5.54 -9.23 -22.06
N ALA A 132 -6.39 -9.42 -21.05
CA ALA A 132 -7.03 -10.70 -20.77
C ALA A 132 -7.85 -11.22 -21.97
N GLU A 133 -8.57 -10.35 -22.67
CA GLU A 133 -9.35 -10.73 -23.86
C GLU A 133 -8.45 -11.18 -25.01
N MET A 134 -7.41 -10.40 -25.32
CA MET A 134 -6.41 -10.75 -26.33
C MET A 134 -5.75 -12.10 -26.02
N CYS A 135 -5.46 -12.35 -24.74
CA CYS A 135 -4.89 -13.60 -24.29
C CYS A 135 -5.84 -14.77 -24.55
N ARG A 136 -7.15 -14.62 -24.32
CA ARG A 136 -8.15 -15.67 -24.65
C ARG A 136 -8.20 -15.95 -26.14
N ASP A 137 -8.23 -14.91 -26.97
CA ASP A 137 -8.35 -15.05 -28.42
C ASP A 137 -7.11 -15.65 -29.10
N LEU A 138 -5.93 -15.37 -28.54
CA LEU A 138 -4.63 -15.72 -29.14
C LEU A 138 -3.95 -16.92 -28.47
N ALA A 139 -4.47 -17.44 -27.36
CA ALA A 139 -3.80 -18.52 -26.62
C ALA A 139 -3.56 -19.78 -27.47
N GLY A 140 -4.51 -20.15 -28.34
CA GLY A 140 -4.32 -21.30 -29.25
C GLY A 140 -3.19 -21.10 -30.26
N GLU A 141 -2.98 -19.88 -30.75
CA GLU A 141 -1.85 -19.56 -31.64
C GLU A 141 -0.52 -19.58 -30.88
N VAL A 142 -0.50 -19.13 -29.62
CA VAL A 142 0.68 -19.21 -28.74
C VAL A 142 1.05 -20.67 -28.46
N GLU A 143 0.07 -21.53 -28.17
CA GLU A 143 0.29 -22.97 -27.94
C GLU A 143 0.86 -23.65 -29.20
N LYS A 144 0.33 -23.31 -30.38
CA LYS A 144 0.84 -23.78 -31.67
C LYS A 144 2.29 -23.34 -31.91
N LEU A 145 2.61 -22.07 -31.62
CA LEU A 145 3.98 -21.55 -31.75
C LEU A 145 4.93 -22.11 -30.69
N LEU A 146 4.43 -22.56 -29.54
CA LEU A 146 5.24 -23.25 -28.53
C LEU A 146 5.72 -24.63 -29.01
N LYS A 147 4.95 -25.29 -29.88
CA LYS A 147 5.26 -26.60 -30.48
C LYS A 147 6.19 -26.52 -31.70
N THR A 148 6.58 -25.33 -32.15
CA THR A 148 7.49 -25.16 -33.31
C THR A 148 8.90 -25.68 -33.01
N SER A 149 9.67 -26.11 -34.01
CA SER A 149 11.08 -26.51 -33.83
C SER A 149 12.03 -25.31 -33.72
N ASN A 150 11.59 -24.10 -34.08
CA ASN A 150 12.44 -22.91 -34.04
C ASN A 150 12.67 -22.41 -32.61
N SER A 151 13.91 -22.51 -32.12
CA SER A 151 14.31 -22.08 -30.76
C SER A 151 14.10 -20.58 -30.51
N TYR A 152 14.21 -19.73 -31.54
CA TYR A 152 13.98 -18.28 -31.41
C TYR A 152 12.53 -17.94 -31.06
N LEU A 153 11.59 -18.67 -31.66
CA LEU A 153 10.15 -18.51 -31.41
C LEU A 153 9.75 -19.20 -30.12
N ARG A 154 10.22 -20.42 -29.87
CA ARG A 154 9.88 -21.20 -28.67
C ARG A 154 10.15 -20.44 -27.37
N LYS A 155 11.32 -19.79 -27.24
CA LYS A 155 11.65 -19.01 -26.04
C LYS A 155 10.68 -17.84 -25.81
N LYS A 156 10.22 -17.20 -26.89
CA LYS A 156 9.25 -16.10 -26.82
C LYS A 156 7.84 -16.63 -26.55
N ALA A 157 7.44 -17.71 -27.21
CA ALA A 157 6.15 -18.36 -27.02
C ALA A 157 5.99 -18.88 -25.58
N ALA A 158 7.05 -19.45 -24.99
CA ALA A 158 7.03 -19.92 -23.60
C ALA A 158 6.78 -18.77 -22.60
N LEU A 159 7.48 -17.63 -22.75
CA LEU A 159 7.22 -16.45 -21.90
C LEU A 159 5.88 -15.78 -22.21
N CYS A 160 5.43 -15.81 -23.47
CA CYS A 160 4.10 -15.34 -23.84
C CYS A 160 3.02 -16.21 -23.20
N ALA A 161 3.21 -17.54 -23.14
CA ALA A 161 2.32 -18.45 -22.43
C ALA A 161 2.30 -18.15 -20.91
N VAL A 162 3.45 -17.83 -20.31
CA VAL A 162 3.50 -17.34 -18.92
C VAL A 162 2.63 -16.09 -18.74
N HIS A 163 2.73 -15.12 -19.64
CA HIS A 163 1.92 -13.90 -19.58
C HIS A 163 0.42 -14.22 -19.71
N VAL A 164 0.05 -15.09 -20.65
CA VAL A 164 -1.33 -15.56 -20.83
C VAL A 164 -1.84 -16.22 -19.56
N ILE A 165 -1.07 -17.09 -18.91
CA ILE A 165 -1.44 -17.76 -17.64
C ILE A 165 -1.57 -16.74 -16.49
N ARG A 166 -0.70 -15.73 -16.43
CA ARG A 166 -0.80 -14.66 -15.41
C ARG A 166 -2.07 -13.83 -15.55
N LYS A 167 -2.50 -13.56 -16.79
CA LYS A 167 -3.70 -12.78 -17.09
C LYS A 167 -4.98 -13.61 -17.00
N VAL A 168 -4.94 -14.86 -17.47
CA VAL A 168 -6.06 -15.79 -17.50
C VAL A 168 -5.58 -17.17 -17.00
N PRO A 169 -5.63 -17.41 -15.67
CA PRO A 169 -5.17 -18.66 -15.07
C PRO A 169 -5.86 -19.91 -15.63
N ASP A 170 -7.15 -19.80 -16.00
CA ASP A 170 -7.97 -20.91 -16.49
C ASP A 170 -7.39 -21.61 -17.73
N LEU A 171 -6.60 -20.90 -18.54
CA LEU A 171 -6.05 -21.41 -19.80
C LEU A 171 -4.76 -22.22 -19.62
N MET A 172 -4.30 -22.43 -18.38
CA MET A 172 -3.03 -23.11 -18.13
C MET A 172 -3.01 -24.58 -18.59
N GLU A 173 -4.14 -25.29 -18.52
CA GLU A 173 -4.23 -26.72 -18.85
C GLU A 173 -3.92 -27.00 -20.33
N MET A 174 -4.28 -26.06 -21.21
CA MET A 174 -3.97 -26.12 -22.65
C MET A 174 -2.46 -26.18 -22.92
N PHE A 175 -1.63 -25.56 -22.08
CA PHE A 175 -0.18 -25.55 -22.28
C PHE A 175 0.51 -26.81 -21.71
N LEU A 176 -0.17 -27.63 -20.91
CA LEU A 176 0.38 -28.83 -20.29
C LEU A 176 0.96 -29.87 -21.27
N PRO A 177 0.34 -30.16 -22.44
CA PRO A 177 0.91 -31.11 -23.39
C PRO A 177 2.23 -30.60 -23.99
N ALA A 178 2.37 -29.29 -24.17
CA ALA A 178 3.55 -28.69 -24.79
C ALA A 178 4.77 -28.71 -23.86
N THR A 179 4.59 -28.64 -22.54
CA THR A 179 5.69 -28.50 -21.57
C THR A 179 6.58 -29.74 -21.43
N LYS A 180 6.03 -30.95 -21.60
CA LYS A 180 6.80 -32.21 -21.44
C LYS A 180 8.01 -32.30 -22.38
N ASN A 181 7.88 -31.80 -23.61
CA ASN A 181 8.93 -31.89 -24.61
C ASN A 181 10.02 -30.82 -24.43
N LEU A 182 9.74 -29.75 -23.67
CA LEU A 182 10.62 -28.59 -23.57
C LEU A 182 11.83 -28.78 -22.65
N LEU A 183 11.74 -29.70 -21.67
CA LEU A 183 12.86 -29.98 -20.75
C LEU A 183 13.99 -30.79 -21.37
N ASN A 184 13.77 -31.40 -22.55
CA ASN A 184 14.78 -32.15 -23.29
C ASN A 184 15.58 -31.27 -24.27
N GLU A 185 15.33 -29.97 -24.30
CA GLU A 185 15.93 -29.07 -25.28
C GLU A 185 17.39 -28.76 -24.94
N LYS A 186 18.28 -28.82 -25.95
CA LYS A 186 19.70 -28.48 -25.80
C LYS A 186 19.96 -26.97 -25.66
N ASN A 187 19.06 -26.14 -26.17
CA ASN A 187 19.22 -24.69 -26.13
C ASN A 187 18.87 -24.15 -24.74
N HIS A 188 19.86 -23.59 -24.05
CA HIS A 188 19.71 -23.03 -22.70
C HIS A 188 18.64 -21.94 -22.62
N GLY A 189 18.50 -21.10 -23.65
CA GLY A 189 17.50 -20.04 -23.68
C GLY A 189 16.06 -20.58 -23.72
N VAL A 190 15.81 -21.64 -24.49
CA VAL A 190 14.49 -22.30 -24.50
C VAL A 190 14.25 -23.00 -23.17
N LEU A 191 15.26 -23.71 -22.66
CA LEU A 191 15.17 -24.40 -21.38
C LEU A 191 14.87 -23.43 -20.22
N HIS A 192 15.55 -22.28 -20.15
CA HIS A 192 15.29 -21.23 -19.16
C HIS A 192 13.83 -20.76 -19.20
N THR A 193 13.33 -20.39 -20.38
CA THR A 193 11.93 -19.93 -20.51
C THR A 193 10.92 -21.03 -20.21
N SER A 194 11.29 -22.29 -20.45
CA SER A 194 10.44 -23.45 -20.14
C SER A 194 10.40 -23.70 -18.64
N VAL A 195 11.53 -23.59 -17.93
CA VAL A 195 11.59 -23.64 -16.46
C VAL A 195 10.76 -22.50 -15.86
N VAL A 196 10.81 -21.29 -16.43
CA VAL A 196 9.96 -20.16 -15.98
C VAL A 196 8.46 -20.47 -16.19
N LEU A 197 8.09 -21.07 -17.33
CA LEU A 197 6.72 -21.53 -17.58
C LEU A 197 6.27 -22.58 -16.56
N LEU A 198 7.10 -23.59 -16.30
CA LEU A 198 6.83 -24.61 -15.30
C LEU A 198 6.71 -24.01 -13.90
N THR A 199 7.56 -23.04 -13.55
CA THR A 199 7.53 -22.33 -12.26
C THR A 199 6.17 -21.65 -12.07
N GLU A 200 5.69 -20.92 -13.06
CA GLU A 200 4.38 -20.25 -12.99
C GLU A 200 3.24 -21.26 -12.92
N MET A 201 3.27 -22.34 -13.71
CA MET A 201 2.23 -23.37 -13.66
C MET A 201 2.16 -24.07 -12.29
N CYS A 202 3.32 -24.32 -11.68
CA CYS A 202 3.46 -24.92 -10.35
C CYS A 202 2.96 -23.98 -9.23
N GLU A 203 3.19 -22.67 -9.37
CA GLU A 203 2.79 -21.68 -8.37
C GLU A 203 1.26 -21.44 -8.35
N ARG A 204 0.60 -21.60 -9.50
CA ARG A 204 -0.84 -21.34 -9.65
C ARG A 204 -1.74 -22.49 -9.17
N SER A 205 -1.39 -23.73 -9.51
CA SER A 205 -2.27 -24.88 -9.26
C SER A 205 -1.54 -26.05 -8.62
N PRO A 206 -2.04 -26.58 -7.48
CA PRO A 206 -1.40 -27.70 -6.78
C PRO A 206 -1.45 -29.01 -7.59
N ASP A 207 -2.46 -29.23 -8.43
CA ASP A 207 -2.56 -30.43 -9.27
C ASP A 207 -1.39 -30.54 -10.27
N MET A 208 -0.92 -29.38 -10.75
CA MET A 208 0.23 -29.30 -11.64
C MET A 208 1.53 -29.63 -10.91
N LEU A 209 1.64 -29.31 -9.62
CA LEU A 209 2.78 -29.72 -8.79
C LEU A 209 2.90 -31.25 -8.78
N ALA A 210 1.79 -31.97 -8.58
CA ALA A 210 1.79 -33.43 -8.57
C ALA A 210 2.26 -34.02 -9.91
N HIS A 211 1.90 -33.38 -11.03
CA HIS A 211 2.33 -33.80 -12.36
C HIS A 211 3.84 -33.56 -12.59
N PHE A 212 4.32 -32.35 -12.27
CA PHE A 212 5.69 -31.93 -12.56
C PHE A 212 6.72 -32.43 -11.53
N ARG A 213 6.32 -32.85 -10.32
CA ARG A 213 7.22 -33.51 -9.34
C ARG A 213 7.93 -34.74 -9.92
N LYS A 214 7.29 -35.47 -10.84
CA LYS A 214 7.90 -36.62 -11.54
C LYS A 214 9.13 -36.25 -12.38
N LEU A 215 9.26 -34.98 -12.76
CA LEU A 215 10.37 -34.46 -13.58
C LEU A 215 11.53 -33.94 -12.72
N VAL A 216 11.42 -33.95 -11.39
CA VAL A 216 12.48 -33.48 -10.47
C VAL A 216 13.82 -34.19 -10.72
N PRO A 217 13.91 -35.52 -10.84
CA PRO A 217 15.20 -36.19 -11.10
C PRO A 217 15.85 -35.76 -12.43
N GLN A 218 15.03 -35.41 -13.44
CA GLN A 218 15.52 -34.89 -14.70
C GLN A 218 16.10 -33.48 -14.55
N LEU A 219 15.39 -32.59 -13.82
CA LEU A 219 15.88 -31.24 -13.52
C LEU A 219 17.18 -31.29 -12.71
N VAL A 220 17.28 -32.21 -11.75
CA VAL A 220 18.50 -32.45 -10.96
C VAL A 220 19.67 -32.88 -11.85
N ARG A 221 19.45 -33.79 -12.81
CA ARG A 221 20.48 -34.19 -13.78
C ARG A 221 20.93 -33.01 -14.65
N ILE A 222 20.00 -32.18 -15.11
CA ILE A 222 20.33 -30.99 -15.91
C ILE A 222 21.14 -30.00 -15.07
N LEU A 223 20.75 -29.75 -13.82
CA LEU A 223 21.50 -28.89 -12.91
C LEU A 223 22.90 -29.44 -12.63
N LYS A 224 23.02 -30.74 -12.38
CA LYS A 224 24.31 -31.43 -12.20
C LYS A 224 25.21 -31.28 -13.42
N ASN A 225 24.65 -31.41 -14.63
CA ASN A 225 25.38 -31.17 -15.86
C ASN A 225 25.85 -29.72 -15.97
N LEU A 226 25.09 -28.72 -15.53
CA LEU A 226 25.52 -27.31 -15.55
C LEU A 226 26.67 -27.04 -14.58
N ILE A 227 26.69 -27.70 -13.42
CA ILE A 227 27.76 -27.53 -12.41
C ILE A 227 29.03 -28.26 -12.83
N MET A 228 28.88 -29.47 -13.39
CA MET A 228 30.02 -30.28 -13.86
C MET A 228 30.51 -29.87 -15.24
N SER A 229 29.68 -29.22 -16.05
CA SER A 229 30.06 -28.68 -17.34
C SER A 229 31.11 -27.61 -17.13
N GLY A 230 32.28 -27.83 -17.74
CA GLY A 230 33.31 -26.81 -17.82
C GLY A 230 32.86 -25.60 -18.64
N TYR A 231 33.83 -24.76 -18.94
CA TYR A 231 33.65 -23.49 -19.64
C TYR A 231 32.85 -23.63 -20.95
N SER A 232 31.76 -22.86 -21.05
CA SER A 232 30.98 -22.68 -22.27
C SER A 232 31.00 -21.20 -22.69
N PRO A 233 31.55 -20.85 -23.87
CA PRO A 233 31.81 -19.46 -24.23
C PRO A 233 30.56 -18.58 -24.37
N GLU A 234 29.38 -19.16 -24.62
CA GLU A 234 28.13 -18.40 -24.79
C GLU A 234 27.38 -18.15 -23.48
N HIS A 235 27.64 -18.95 -22.45
CA HIS A 235 26.81 -19.02 -21.24
C HIS A 235 27.63 -18.87 -19.95
N ASP A 236 28.96 -18.82 -20.03
CA ASP A 236 29.83 -18.59 -18.89
C ASP A 236 29.82 -17.12 -18.45
N VAL A 237 29.66 -16.91 -17.15
CA VAL A 237 29.86 -15.60 -16.53
C VAL A 237 30.85 -15.75 -15.37
N SER A 238 32.09 -15.30 -15.61
CA SER A 238 33.16 -15.34 -14.61
C SER A 238 33.51 -16.75 -14.11
N GLY A 239 33.51 -17.76 -15.01
CA GLY A 239 33.86 -19.14 -14.68
C GLY A 239 32.69 -20.01 -14.20
N ILE A 240 31.46 -19.48 -14.22
CA ILE A 240 30.23 -20.21 -13.88
C ILE A 240 29.33 -20.33 -15.11
N SER A 241 29.02 -21.57 -15.48
CA SER A 241 28.15 -21.93 -16.61
C SER A 241 26.66 -21.64 -16.32
N ASP A 242 26.07 -20.71 -17.06
CA ASP A 242 24.64 -20.32 -17.05
C ASP A 242 24.01 -20.13 -15.65
N PRO A 243 24.42 -19.10 -14.90
CA PRO A 243 23.91 -18.85 -13.56
C PRO A 243 22.40 -18.55 -13.52
N PHE A 244 21.85 -17.97 -14.59
CA PHE A 244 20.42 -17.63 -14.66
C PHE A 244 19.56 -18.88 -14.70
N LEU A 245 19.94 -19.85 -15.52
CA LEU A 245 19.25 -21.13 -15.59
C LEU A 245 19.38 -21.90 -14.27
N GLN A 246 20.55 -21.92 -13.65
CA GLN A 246 20.75 -22.58 -12.35
C GLN A 246 19.81 -22.02 -11.28
N VAL A 247 19.74 -20.69 -11.12
CA VAL A 247 18.83 -20.03 -10.16
C VAL A 247 17.36 -20.35 -10.47
N ARG A 248 16.96 -20.39 -11.75
CA ARG A 248 15.59 -20.77 -12.12
C ARG A 248 15.26 -22.22 -11.81
N ILE A 249 16.20 -23.14 -12.03
CA ILE A 249 16.01 -24.55 -11.67
C ILE A 249 15.90 -24.69 -10.15
N LEU A 250 16.78 -24.05 -9.38
CA LEU A 250 16.73 -24.05 -7.91
C LEU A 250 15.39 -23.51 -7.39
N ARG A 251 14.92 -22.39 -7.95
CA ARG A 251 13.61 -21.84 -7.60
C ARG A 251 12.45 -22.79 -7.91
N LEU A 252 12.51 -23.48 -9.05
CA LEU A 252 11.51 -24.49 -9.41
C LEU A 252 11.56 -25.68 -8.43
N LEU A 253 12.77 -26.17 -8.10
CA LEU A 253 12.98 -27.23 -7.11
C LEU A 253 12.42 -26.86 -5.74
N ARG A 254 12.61 -25.60 -5.30
CA ARG A 254 12.05 -25.07 -4.06
C ARG A 254 10.54 -25.21 -3.98
N ILE A 255 9.84 -24.88 -5.07
CA ILE A 255 8.37 -24.96 -5.11
C ILE A 255 7.93 -26.43 -5.21
N LEU A 256 8.61 -27.25 -6.02
CA LEU A 256 8.27 -28.66 -6.22
C LEU A 256 8.45 -29.50 -4.95
N GLY A 257 9.54 -29.27 -4.19
CA GLY A 257 9.86 -29.96 -2.94
C GLY A 257 9.10 -29.45 -1.71
N ARG A 258 8.29 -28.40 -1.86
CA ARG A 258 7.51 -27.88 -0.73
C ARG A 258 6.49 -28.93 -0.28
N HIS A 259 6.60 -29.32 0.99
CA HIS A 259 5.76 -30.34 1.63
C HIS A 259 5.83 -31.76 1.01
N ASP A 260 6.93 -32.11 0.32
CA ASP A 260 7.11 -33.43 -0.30
C ASP A 260 8.49 -34.00 0.01
N ASP A 261 8.52 -35.17 0.65
CA ASP A 261 9.78 -35.74 1.17
C ASP A 261 10.56 -36.48 0.07
N ASP A 262 9.87 -37.19 -0.83
CA ASP A 262 10.51 -37.97 -1.92
C ASP A 262 11.26 -37.07 -2.92
N SER A 263 10.64 -35.97 -3.37
CA SER A 263 11.31 -35.03 -4.26
C SER A 263 12.40 -34.22 -3.55
N SER A 264 12.21 -33.91 -2.26
CA SER A 264 13.24 -33.26 -1.43
C SER A 264 14.48 -34.15 -1.31
N GLU A 265 14.30 -35.45 -1.09
CA GLU A 265 15.40 -36.41 -1.03
C GLU A 265 16.14 -36.53 -2.36
N ALA A 266 15.41 -36.57 -3.47
CA ALA A 266 16.00 -36.62 -4.81
C ALA A 266 16.87 -35.38 -5.16
N MET A 267 16.63 -34.23 -4.52
CA MET A 267 17.41 -33.00 -4.73
C MET A 267 18.43 -32.70 -3.63
N ASN A 268 18.44 -33.42 -2.50
CA ASN A 268 19.37 -33.18 -1.39
C ASN A 268 20.85 -33.30 -1.82
N ASP A 269 21.19 -34.34 -2.61
CA ASP A 269 22.57 -34.55 -3.13
C ASP A 269 23.06 -33.36 -3.95
N ILE A 270 22.23 -32.86 -4.88
CA ILE A 270 22.63 -31.74 -5.73
C ILE A 270 22.69 -30.42 -4.96
N LEU A 271 21.81 -30.20 -3.98
CA LEU A 271 21.86 -29.00 -3.13
C LEU A 271 23.13 -28.99 -2.27
N ALA A 272 23.52 -30.15 -1.71
CA ALA A 272 24.79 -30.29 -0.99
C ALA A 272 26.00 -30.04 -1.93
N GLN A 273 25.95 -30.59 -3.15
CA GLN A 273 26.98 -30.39 -4.17
C GLN A 273 27.12 -28.90 -4.56
N VAL A 274 26.02 -28.20 -4.82
CA VAL A 274 26.03 -26.75 -5.16
C VAL A 274 26.53 -25.92 -3.99
N ALA A 275 26.06 -26.21 -2.77
CA ALA A 275 26.43 -25.47 -1.56
C ALA A 275 27.95 -25.54 -1.26
N THR A 276 28.61 -26.63 -1.67
CA THR A 276 30.03 -26.88 -1.40
C THR A 276 30.95 -26.52 -2.57
N ASN A 277 30.54 -26.76 -3.81
CA ASN A 277 31.38 -26.54 -4.99
C ASN A 277 31.28 -25.13 -5.59
N THR A 278 30.25 -24.34 -5.25
CA THR A 278 30.08 -23.02 -5.86
C THR A 278 31.11 -22.02 -5.34
N GLU A 279 31.80 -21.35 -6.26
CA GLU A 279 32.81 -20.34 -5.92
C GLU A 279 32.18 -19.04 -5.42
N THR A 280 32.51 -18.61 -4.20
CA THR A 280 31.93 -17.40 -3.57
C THR A 280 32.74 -16.13 -3.80
N SER A 281 33.72 -16.16 -4.70
CA SER A 281 34.61 -15.02 -4.97
C SER A 281 33.90 -13.89 -5.73
N LYS A 282 32.86 -14.22 -6.50
CA LYS A 282 32.08 -13.28 -7.33
C LYS A 282 30.61 -13.26 -6.93
N ASN A 283 29.93 -12.17 -7.32
CA ASN A 283 28.49 -12.01 -7.08
C ASN A 283 27.65 -13.14 -7.70
N VAL A 284 28.08 -13.68 -8.85
CA VAL A 284 27.37 -14.76 -9.55
C VAL A 284 27.25 -16.02 -8.69
N GLY A 285 28.34 -16.46 -8.07
CA GLY A 285 28.32 -17.62 -7.19
C GLY A 285 27.54 -17.35 -5.90
N ASN A 286 27.62 -16.14 -5.35
CA ASN A 286 26.81 -15.73 -4.20
C ASN A 286 25.31 -15.73 -4.53
N ALA A 287 24.90 -15.36 -5.75
CA ALA A 287 23.50 -15.41 -6.18
C ALA A 287 22.97 -16.84 -6.31
N ILE A 288 23.78 -17.77 -6.83
CA ILE A 288 23.45 -19.19 -6.88
C ILE A 288 23.32 -19.75 -5.46
N LEU A 289 24.28 -19.48 -4.59
CA LEU A 289 24.24 -19.92 -3.20
C LEU A 289 23.06 -19.31 -2.44
N TYR A 290 22.71 -18.06 -2.69
CA TYR A 290 21.55 -17.43 -2.08
C TYR A 290 20.25 -18.18 -2.42
N GLU A 291 19.99 -18.45 -3.70
CA GLU A 291 18.79 -19.21 -4.08
C GLU A 291 18.88 -20.66 -3.59
N THR A 292 20.08 -21.25 -3.54
CA THR A 292 20.32 -22.60 -2.96
C THR A 292 19.93 -22.63 -1.49
N VAL A 293 20.35 -21.64 -0.70
CA VAL A 293 19.99 -21.52 0.71
C VAL A 293 18.49 -21.36 0.89
N LEU A 294 17.84 -20.46 0.12
CA LEU A 294 16.39 -20.33 0.18
C LEU A 294 15.69 -21.65 -0.18
N THR A 295 16.23 -22.39 -1.14
CA THR A 295 15.69 -23.69 -1.54
C THR A 295 15.77 -24.69 -0.39
N ILE A 296 16.93 -24.83 0.25
CA ILE A 296 17.15 -25.72 1.39
C ILE A 296 16.21 -25.40 2.56
N MET A 297 15.99 -24.11 2.84
CA MET A 297 15.24 -23.68 4.03
C MET A 297 13.71 -23.76 3.85
N ASP A 298 13.21 -23.63 2.62
CA ASP A 298 11.77 -23.71 2.33
C ASP A 298 11.28 -25.17 2.16
N ILE A 299 12.16 -26.09 1.74
CA ILE A 299 11.83 -27.52 1.61
C ILE A 299 12.09 -28.26 2.93
N LYS A 300 11.49 -29.45 3.08
CA LYS A 300 11.80 -30.35 4.21
C LYS A 300 13.11 -31.10 3.93
N SER A 301 14.24 -30.40 4.00
CA SER A 301 15.56 -31.02 3.80
C SER A 301 16.09 -31.72 5.07
N GLU A 302 17.15 -32.50 4.90
CA GLU A 302 17.96 -33.03 5.99
C GLU A 302 18.48 -31.91 6.91
N SER A 303 18.53 -32.16 8.22
CA SER A 303 18.99 -31.20 9.22
C SER A 303 20.45 -30.77 9.01
N GLY A 304 21.32 -31.68 8.55
CA GLY A 304 22.72 -31.37 8.22
C GLY A 304 22.84 -30.28 7.15
N LEU A 305 21.99 -30.33 6.12
CA LEU A 305 21.98 -29.36 5.04
C LEU A 305 21.46 -27.98 5.49
N ARG A 306 20.47 -27.94 6.41
CA ARG A 306 20.01 -26.66 6.99
C ARG A 306 21.07 -26.00 7.87
N VAL A 307 21.80 -26.79 8.65
CA VAL A 307 22.94 -26.27 9.43
C VAL A 307 24.00 -25.68 8.50
N LEU A 308 24.33 -26.37 7.39
CA LEU A 308 25.23 -25.83 6.37
C LEU A 308 24.70 -24.52 5.78
N ALA A 309 23.41 -24.45 5.42
CA ALA A 309 22.78 -23.26 4.86
C ALA A 309 22.86 -22.06 5.81
N ILE A 310 22.62 -22.27 7.11
CA ILE A 310 22.73 -21.21 8.12
C ILE A 310 24.18 -20.77 8.31
N ASN A 311 25.15 -21.70 8.28
CA ASN A 311 26.57 -21.34 8.31
C ASN A 311 26.98 -20.50 7.09
N ILE A 312 26.42 -20.78 5.90
CA ILE A 312 26.63 -19.96 4.70
C ILE A 312 26.06 -18.55 4.91
N LEU A 313 24.85 -18.42 5.46
CA LEU A 313 24.26 -17.12 5.79
C LEU A 313 25.06 -16.37 6.86
N GLY A 314 25.58 -17.06 7.87
CA GLY A 314 26.48 -16.49 8.86
C GLY A 314 27.74 -15.91 8.23
N ARG A 315 28.32 -16.60 7.25
CA ARG A 315 29.46 -16.09 6.46
C ARG A 315 29.07 -14.89 5.59
N PHE A 316 27.85 -14.88 5.04
CA PHE A 316 27.33 -13.74 4.28
C PHE A 316 27.08 -12.50 5.16
N LEU A 317 26.63 -12.67 6.41
CA LEU A 317 26.48 -11.56 7.36
C LEU A 317 27.80 -10.88 7.70
N LEU A 318 28.90 -11.64 7.74
CA LEU A 318 30.24 -11.13 8.01
C LEU A 318 30.95 -10.57 6.77
N ASN A 319 30.30 -10.58 5.60
CA ASN A 319 30.89 -10.07 4.38
C ASN A 319 30.93 -8.53 4.39
N ASN A 320 32.01 -7.95 3.87
CA ASN A 320 32.15 -6.49 3.75
C ASN A 320 31.13 -5.90 2.76
N ASP A 321 30.74 -6.65 1.73
CA ASP A 321 29.76 -6.21 0.74
C ASP A 321 28.36 -6.06 1.36
N LYS A 322 27.85 -4.83 1.32
CA LYS A 322 26.52 -4.46 1.81
C LYS A 322 25.40 -5.24 1.14
N ASN A 323 25.54 -5.55 -0.16
CA ASN A 323 24.53 -6.31 -0.89
C ASN A 323 24.40 -7.73 -0.31
N ILE A 324 25.52 -8.36 0.01
CA ILE A 324 25.56 -9.71 0.57
C ILE A 324 25.01 -9.72 2.00
N ARG A 325 25.33 -8.70 2.81
CA ARG A 325 24.75 -8.54 4.16
C ARG A 325 23.23 -8.33 4.11
N TYR A 326 22.75 -7.50 3.19
CA TYR A 326 21.32 -7.30 2.97
C TYR A 326 20.61 -8.60 2.57
N VAL A 327 21.22 -9.37 1.64
CA VAL A 327 20.71 -10.68 1.22
C VAL A 327 20.67 -11.65 2.40
N ALA A 328 21.72 -11.68 3.23
CA ALA A 328 21.78 -12.55 4.40
C ALA A 328 20.68 -12.23 5.42
N LEU A 329 20.52 -10.95 5.79
CA LEU A 329 19.46 -10.50 6.69
C LEU A 329 18.06 -10.82 6.15
N THR A 330 17.84 -10.57 4.86
CA THR A 330 16.56 -10.88 4.19
C THR A 330 16.27 -12.38 4.18
N SER A 331 17.31 -13.21 3.98
CA SER A 331 17.20 -14.67 4.03
C SER A 331 16.82 -15.14 5.43
N LEU A 332 17.58 -14.69 6.44
CA LEU A 332 17.35 -15.06 7.84
C LEU A 332 15.96 -14.65 8.31
N LEU A 333 15.46 -13.49 7.86
CA LEU A 333 14.11 -13.03 8.18
C LEU A 333 13.02 -14.01 7.72
N LYS A 334 13.17 -14.61 6.54
CA LYS A 334 12.25 -15.64 6.04
C LYS A 334 12.35 -16.94 6.83
N THR A 335 13.55 -17.31 7.29
CA THR A 335 13.80 -18.60 7.93
C THR A 335 13.54 -18.62 9.44
N VAL A 336 13.40 -17.46 10.09
CA VAL A 336 13.16 -17.38 11.55
C VAL A 336 11.94 -18.18 11.99
N GLN A 337 10.90 -18.25 11.15
CA GLN A 337 9.67 -19.00 11.45
C GLN A 337 9.88 -20.52 11.45
N THR A 338 10.82 -21.02 10.66
CA THR A 338 11.11 -22.46 10.52
C THR A 338 12.14 -22.93 11.55
N ASP A 339 13.28 -22.23 11.65
CA ASP A 339 14.44 -22.67 12.43
C ASP A 339 14.98 -21.57 13.36
N HIS A 340 14.16 -21.16 14.34
CA HIS A 340 14.45 -20.05 15.26
C HIS A 340 15.79 -20.20 16.02
N ASN A 341 16.08 -21.39 16.56
CA ASN A 341 17.25 -21.61 17.42
C ASN A 341 18.59 -21.47 16.70
N ALA A 342 18.63 -21.80 15.41
CA ALA A 342 19.86 -21.72 14.63
C ALA A 342 20.17 -20.27 14.24
N VAL A 343 19.15 -19.46 13.92
CA VAL A 343 19.31 -18.02 13.66
C VAL A 343 19.73 -17.26 14.92
N GLN A 344 19.27 -17.66 16.11
CA GLN A 344 19.65 -17.06 17.40
C GLN A 344 21.17 -17.05 17.65
N ARG A 345 21.95 -17.96 17.05
CA ARG A 345 23.41 -17.98 17.19
C ARG A 345 24.09 -16.74 16.61
N HIS A 346 23.50 -16.14 15.58
CA HIS A 346 24.00 -14.95 14.90
C HIS A 346 23.40 -13.65 15.44
N ARG A 347 22.71 -13.69 16.60
CA ARG A 347 22.03 -12.54 17.20
C ARG A 347 22.97 -11.35 17.42
N SER A 348 24.19 -11.59 17.94
CA SER A 348 25.15 -10.50 18.19
C SER A 348 25.48 -9.75 16.90
N THR A 349 25.80 -10.47 15.83
CA THR A 349 26.09 -9.88 14.52
C THR A 349 24.90 -9.15 13.91
N ILE A 350 23.67 -9.59 14.18
CA ILE A 350 22.45 -8.92 13.70
C ILE A 350 22.21 -7.61 14.46
N VAL A 351 22.42 -7.61 15.78
CA VAL A 351 22.35 -6.38 16.60
C VAL A 351 23.45 -5.40 16.19
N ASP A 352 24.64 -5.88 15.85
CA ASP A 352 25.71 -5.02 15.31
C ASP A 352 25.32 -4.39 13.97
N CYS A 353 24.51 -5.06 13.14
CA CYS A 353 23.97 -4.51 11.90
C CYS A 353 22.98 -3.35 12.11
N LEU A 354 22.40 -3.18 13.31
CA LEU A 354 21.58 -2.01 13.64
C LEU A 354 22.41 -0.72 13.65
N LYS A 355 23.73 -0.84 13.86
CA LYS A 355 24.67 0.28 13.86
C LYS A 355 25.26 0.56 12.47
N ASP A 356 24.82 -0.14 11.43
CA ASP A 356 25.30 0.09 10.07
C ASP A 356 24.84 1.46 9.54
N LEU A 357 25.63 2.06 8.65
CA LEU A 357 25.30 3.35 8.03
C LEU A 357 24.22 3.22 6.94
N ASP A 358 24.04 2.02 6.37
CA ASP A 358 23.07 1.78 5.31
C ASP A 358 21.65 1.61 5.85
N VAL A 359 20.74 2.48 5.38
CA VAL A 359 19.31 2.48 5.73
C VAL A 359 18.64 1.13 5.45
N SER A 360 18.97 0.47 4.34
CA SER A 360 18.35 -0.80 3.96
C SER A 360 18.80 -1.95 4.87
N ILE A 361 20.07 -1.94 5.28
CA ILE A 361 20.62 -2.92 6.24
C ILE A 361 20.01 -2.68 7.62
N LYS A 362 19.99 -1.44 8.09
CA LYS A 362 19.35 -1.06 9.37
C LYS A 362 17.90 -1.53 9.42
N ARG A 363 17.12 -1.29 8.35
CA ARG A 363 15.71 -1.72 8.24
C ARG A 363 15.54 -3.22 8.41
N ARG A 364 16.30 -4.01 7.66
CA ARG A 364 16.22 -5.48 7.72
C ARG A 364 16.75 -6.03 9.04
N ALA A 365 17.81 -5.44 9.60
CA ALA A 365 18.33 -5.83 10.91
C ALA A 365 17.34 -5.52 12.03
N MET A 366 16.58 -4.42 11.94
CA MET A 366 15.51 -4.08 12.87
C MET A 366 14.35 -5.09 12.80
N GLU A 367 13.81 -5.34 11.61
CA GLU A 367 12.74 -6.33 11.40
C GLU A 367 13.16 -7.72 11.90
N LEU A 368 14.40 -8.14 11.59
CA LEU A 368 14.95 -9.41 12.05
C LEU A 368 15.17 -9.44 13.56
N SER A 369 15.63 -8.34 14.16
CA SER A 369 15.77 -8.22 15.62
C SER A 369 14.44 -8.41 16.33
N PHE A 370 13.35 -7.84 15.81
CA PHE A 370 12.00 -8.06 16.35
C PHE A 370 11.54 -9.51 16.18
N ALA A 371 11.78 -10.12 15.02
CA ALA A 371 11.44 -11.54 14.79
C ALA A 371 12.23 -12.50 15.71
N LEU A 372 13.41 -12.08 16.18
CA LEU A 372 14.25 -12.85 17.11
C LEU A 372 13.89 -12.67 18.59
N VAL A 373 12.96 -11.79 18.95
CA VAL A 373 12.55 -11.65 20.35
C VAL A 373 11.81 -12.90 20.81
N ASN A 374 12.20 -13.42 21.97
CA ASN A 374 11.57 -14.54 22.66
C ASN A 374 11.49 -14.26 24.17
N GLY A 375 10.74 -15.07 24.91
CA GLY A 375 10.56 -14.89 26.35
C GLY A 375 11.86 -14.91 27.18
N ASN A 376 12.92 -15.52 26.67
CA ASN A 376 14.21 -15.64 27.37
C ASN A 376 15.11 -14.42 27.13
N ASN A 377 15.08 -13.85 25.91
CA ASN A 377 15.99 -12.79 25.49
C ASN A 377 15.36 -11.38 25.53
N VAL A 378 14.05 -11.28 25.75
CA VAL A 378 13.28 -10.02 25.70
C VAL A 378 13.90 -8.90 26.53
N ARG A 379 14.36 -9.17 27.76
CA ARG A 379 14.95 -8.13 28.63
C ARG A 379 16.25 -7.55 28.08
N GLY A 380 17.07 -8.37 27.42
CA GLY A 380 18.34 -7.94 26.83
C GLY A 380 18.14 -7.25 25.49
N MET A 381 17.36 -7.89 24.60
CA MET A 381 17.06 -7.36 23.27
C MET A 381 16.33 -6.02 23.32
N MET A 382 15.39 -5.86 24.25
CA MET A 382 14.62 -4.63 24.37
C MET A 382 15.49 -3.43 24.77
N LYS A 383 16.57 -3.64 25.56
CA LYS A 383 17.51 -2.56 25.90
C LYS A 383 18.25 -2.05 24.66
N GLU A 384 18.72 -2.96 23.81
CA GLU A 384 19.38 -2.60 22.55
C GLU A 384 18.40 -1.93 21.57
N LEU A 385 17.15 -2.41 21.50
CA LEU A 385 16.12 -1.82 20.64
C LEU A 385 15.67 -0.44 21.12
N LEU A 386 15.53 -0.22 22.43
CA LEU A 386 15.26 1.10 23.00
C LEU A 386 16.43 2.07 22.80
N TYR A 387 17.66 1.58 22.91
CA TYR A 387 18.85 2.38 22.57
C TYR A 387 18.88 2.75 21.08
N PHE A 388 18.53 1.81 20.21
CA PHE A 388 18.40 2.06 18.78
C PHE A 388 17.29 3.08 18.48
N LEU A 389 16.15 3.00 19.15
CA LEU A 389 15.03 3.95 19.00
C LEU A 389 15.45 5.41 19.29
N ASP A 390 16.30 5.59 20.31
CA ASP A 390 16.80 6.91 20.71
C ASP A 390 17.70 7.54 19.63
N LEU A 391 18.59 6.73 19.06
CA LEU A 391 19.53 7.15 18.02
C LEU A 391 18.96 7.13 16.59
N CYS A 392 17.75 6.63 16.40
CA CYS A 392 17.25 6.32 15.07
C CYS A 392 16.82 7.55 14.26
N ASP A 393 16.94 7.43 12.93
CA ASP A 393 16.38 8.41 12.00
C ASP A 393 14.83 8.40 12.06
N PRO A 394 14.16 9.54 11.79
CA PRO A 394 12.70 9.65 11.90
C PRO A 394 11.90 8.58 11.14
N GLU A 395 12.40 8.13 9.98
CA GLU A 395 11.75 7.11 9.15
C GLU A 395 11.64 5.73 9.81
N PHE A 396 12.45 5.46 10.84
CA PHE A 396 12.45 4.20 11.56
C PHE A 396 11.74 4.29 12.91
N LYS A 397 11.60 5.49 13.49
CA LYS A 397 11.04 5.65 14.84
C LYS A 397 9.63 5.08 14.96
N SER A 398 8.79 5.28 13.95
CA SER A 398 7.43 4.72 13.90
C SER A 398 7.44 3.18 13.89
N ASP A 399 8.19 2.59 12.95
CA ASP A 399 8.29 1.14 12.81
C ASP A 399 8.92 0.48 14.04
N CYS A 400 9.95 1.11 14.60
CA CYS A 400 10.66 0.63 15.78
C CYS A 400 9.77 0.70 17.03
N ALA A 401 9.09 1.83 17.27
CA ALA A 401 8.14 1.96 18.36
C ALA A 401 7.05 0.89 18.25
N SER A 402 6.42 0.76 17.08
CA SER A 402 5.39 -0.26 16.84
C SER A 402 5.91 -1.69 17.07
N GLY A 403 7.13 -2.00 16.62
CA GLY A 403 7.75 -3.31 16.85
C GLY A 403 8.02 -3.58 18.34
N ILE A 404 8.44 -2.55 19.10
CA ILE A 404 8.64 -2.65 20.55
C ILE A 404 7.32 -2.94 21.26
N PHE A 405 6.24 -2.22 20.91
CA PHE A 405 4.91 -2.47 21.46
C PHE A 405 4.47 -3.92 21.25
N LEU A 406 4.54 -4.42 20.01
CA LEU A 406 4.15 -5.80 19.68
C LEU A 406 4.99 -6.85 20.42
N ALA A 407 6.31 -6.63 20.53
CA ALA A 407 7.20 -7.53 21.23
C ALA A 407 6.98 -7.52 22.75
N ALA A 408 6.75 -6.35 23.35
CA ALA A 408 6.42 -6.21 24.76
C ALA A 408 5.07 -6.85 25.09
N GLU A 409 4.06 -6.70 24.23
CA GLU A 409 2.76 -7.34 24.40
C GLU A 409 2.83 -8.86 24.44
N LYS A 410 3.66 -9.44 23.58
CA LYS A 410 3.75 -10.90 23.44
C LYS A 410 4.66 -11.56 24.47
N TYR A 411 5.74 -10.91 24.87
CA TYR A 411 6.82 -11.54 25.66
C TYR A 411 7.16 -10.83 26.97
N ALA A 412 6.32 -9.90 27.46
CA ALA A 412 6.58 -9.22 28.73
C ALA A 412 6.72 -10.20 29.91
N PRO A 413 7.85 -10.16 30.67
CA PRO A 413 8.07 -11.02 31.82
C PRO A 413 7.29 -10.58 33.06
N SER A 414 7.00 -9.30 33.21
CA SER A 414 6.17 -8.75 34.28
C SER A 414 5.36 -7.55 33.80
N LYS A 415 4.23 -7.27 34.45
CA LYS A 415 3.38 -6.10 34.12
C LYS A 415 4.11 -4.78 34.38
N ARG A 416 4.88 -4.68 35.47
CA ARG A 416 5.76 -3.52 35.74
C ARG A 416 6.71 -3.25 34.59
N TRP A 417 7.46 -4.27 34.16
CA TRP A 417 8.42 -4.12 33.06
C TRP A 417 7.74 -3.72 31.74
N HIS A 418 6.54 -4.25 31.50
CA HIS A 418 5.75 -3.91 30.32
C HIS A 418 5.37 -2.42 30.32
N ILE A 419 4.79 -1.94 31.42
CA ILE A 419 4.41 -0.52 31.59
C ILE A 419 5.64 0.38 31.45
N ASP A 420 6.75 0.03 32.10
CA ASP A 420 7.99 0.80 32.03
C ASP A 420 8.55 0.91 30.61
N THR A 421 8.49 -0.18 29.85
CA THR A 421 8.98 -0.24 28.47
C THR A 421 8.11 0.65 27.57
N ILE A 422 6.79 0.51 27.66
CA ILE A 422 5.86 1.33 26.87
C ILE A 422 6.00 2.82 27.23
N MET A 423 6.05 3.16 28.52
CA MET A 423 6.26 4.54 28.96
C MET A 423 7.55 5.11 28.40
N ARG A 424 8.64 4.34 28.39
CA ARG A 424 9.91 4.77 27.79
C ARG A 424 9.79 5.01 26.29
N VAL A 425 9.04 4.17 25.56
CA VAL A 425 8.78 4.39 24.12
C VAL A 425 7.98 5.67 23.90
N LEU A 426 6.94 5.91 24.71
CA LEU A 426 6.11 7.10 24.59
C LEU A 426 6.88 8.39 24.88
N THR A 427 7.83 8.39 25.83
CA THR A 427 8.67 9.57 26.10
C THR A 427 9.75 9.78 25.05
N THR A 428 10.36 8.73 24.50
CA THR A 428 11.44 8.85 23.51
C THR A 428 10.93 9.07 22.07
N ALA A 429 9.87 8.36 21.66
CA ALA A 429 9.33 8.43 20.29
C ALA A 429 8.10 9.34 20.16
N GLY A 430 7.31 9.49 21.23
CA GLY A 430 6.06 10.26 21.31
C GLY A 430 5.31 10.48 20.00
N SER A 431 5.55 11.59 19.28
CA SER A 431 4.85 11.90 18.01
C SER A 431 4.96 10.84 16.91
N TYR A 432 5.97 9.97 16.95
CA TYR A 432 6.16 8.88 15.97
C TYR A 432 5.40 7.61 16.34
N VAL A 433 4.79 7.56 17.52
CA VAL A 433 3.98 6.41 17.95
C VAL A 433 2.60 6.49 17.29
N ARG A 434 2.07 5.34 16.87
CA ARG A 434 0.72 5.25 16.30
C ARG A 434 -0.36 5.56 17.34
N ASP A 435 -1.47 6.13 16.89
CA ASP A 435 -2.58 6.54 17.76
C ASP A 435 -3.25 5.37 18.53
N ASP A 436 -3.13 4.13 18.02
CA ASP A 436 -3.64 2.92 18.69
C ASP A 436 -2.80 2.49 19.91
N ALA A 437 -1.61 3.04 20.09
CA ALA A 437 -0.78 2.75 21.26
C ALA A 437 -1.39 3.30 22.57
N VAL A 438 -2.07 4.45 22.50
CA VAL A 438 -2.72 5.11 23.66
C VAL A 438 -3.82 4.23 24.26
N PRO A 439 -4.85 3.78 23.50
CA PRO A 439 -5.89 2.92 24.05
C PRO A 439 -5.34 1.58 24.51
N ASN A 440 -4.37 0.99 23.81
CA ASN A 440 -3.77 -0.29 24.22
C ASN A 440 -3.03 -0.19 25.56
N LEU A 441 -2.30 0.92 25.80
CA LEU A 441 -1.66 1.17 27.08
C LEU A 441 -2.68 1.44 28.18
N ILE A 442 -3.70 2.27 27.92
CA ILE A 442 -4.79 2.52 28.88
C ILE A 442 -5.45 1.20 29.28
N GLN A 443 -5.73 0.33 28.32
CA GLN A 443 -6.29 -0.99 28.59
C GLN A 443 -5.33 -1.86 29.41
N LEU A 444 -4.03 -1.85 29.12
CA LEU A 444 -3.04 -2.60 29.89
C LEU A 444 -2.97 -2.13 31.34
N ILE A 445 -2.96 -0.81 31.57
CA ILE A 445 -2.91 -0.20 32.91
C ILE A 445 -4.18 -0.57 33.67
N THR A 446 -5.35 -0.40 33.05
CA THR A 446 -6.66 -0.72 33.66
C THR A 446 -6.79 -2.18 34.08
N ASN A 447 -6.20 -3.10 33.30
CA ASN A 447 -6.15 -4.52 33.63
C ASN A 447 -5.17 -4.86 34.76
N SER A 448 -4.26 -3.94 35.11
CA SER A 448 -3.15 -4.16 36.06
C SER A 448 -3.42 -3.45 37.38
N VAL A 449 -4.44 -3.93 38.11
CA VAL A 449 -5.01 -3.26 39.31
C VAL A 449 -3.97 -2.97 40.40
N GLU A 450 -3.01 -3.87 40.56
CA GLU A 450 -1.93 -3.81 41.55
C GLU A 450 -0.92 -2.67 41.28
N MET A 451 -0.84 -2.18 40.04
CA MET A 451 0.21 -1.27 39.59
C MET A 451 -0.28 0.17 39.35
N HIS A 452 -1.54 0.48 39.66
CA HIS A 452 -2.11 1.81 39.37
C HIS A 452 -1.37 2.93 40.08
N GLY A 453 -1.12 2.82 41.40
CA GLY A 453 -0.42 3.84 42.19
C GLY A 453 0.98 4.15 41.65
N TYR A 454 1.76 3.09 41.39
CA TYR A 454 3.07 3.20 40.76
C TYR A 454 3.03 3.90 39.40
N THR A 455 2.12 3.45 38.53
CA THR A 455 2.02 3.96 37.14
C THR A 455 1.66 5.43 37.14
N VAL A 456 0.69 5.85 37.95
CA VAL A 456 0.20 7.22 37.99
C VAL A 456 1.27 8.17 38.55
N GLN A 457 2.00 7.79 39.60
CA GLN A 457 3.11 8.59 40.12
C GLN A 457 4.21 8.80 39.07
N LYS A 458 4.55 7.73 38.34
CA LYS A 458 5.58 7.81 37.30
C LYS A 458 5.13 8.63 36.09
N LEU A 459 3.87 8.48 35.67
CA LEU A 459 3.28 9.30 34.60
C LEU A 459 3.26 10.78 35.01
N PHE A 460 2.85 11.08 36.24
CA PHE A 460 2.82 12.45 36.76
C PHE A 460 4.22 13.09 36.74
N LYS A 461 5.24 12.37 37.22
CA LYS A 461 6.63 12.83 37.19
C LYS A 461 7.11 13.15 35.76
N ALA A 462 6.78 12.30 34.79
CA ALA A 462 7.23 12.51 33.42
C ALA A 462 6.45 13.62 32.68
N ILE A 463 5.18 13.90 33.01
CA ILE A 463 4.47 15.08 32.47
C ILE A 463 5.15 16.38 32.93
N LEU A 464 5.61 16.43 34.20
CA LEU A 464 6.29 17.60 34.74
C LEU A 464 7.59 17.93 33.99
N GLU A 465 8.23 16.93 33.38
CA GLU A 465 9.46 17.10 32.59
C GLU A 465 9.16 17.63 31.18
N ASP A 466 8.19 17.03 30.46
CA ASP A 466 7.86 17.42 29.09
C ASP A 466 6.38 17.16 28.74
N ILE A 467 5.71 18.19 28.21
CA ILE A 467 4.32 18.14 27.73
C ILE A 467 4.21 18.03 26.20
N SER A 468 5.33 18.06 25.48
CA SER A 468 5.34 18.09 24.01
C SER A 468 4.82 16.78 23.41
N GLN A 469 5.10 15.65 24.06
CA GLN A 469 4.77 14.31 23.58
C GLN A 469 3.27 13.99 23.79
N GLN A 470 2.45 14.27 22.78
CA GLN A 470 0.99 14.21 22.88
C GLN A 470 0.43 12.83 23.29
N PRO A 471 0.84 11.69 22.69
CA PRO A 471 0.31 10.38 23.10
C PRO A 471 0.60 10.05 24.56
N PHE A 472 1.77 10.47 25.06
CA PHE A 472 2.16 10.30 26.45
C PHE A 472 1.25 11.11 27.39
N VAL A 473 1.01 12.38 27.06
CA VAL A 473 0.16 13.28 27.85
C VAL A 473 -1.30 12.80 27.88
N GLN A 474 -1.81 12.25 26.78
CA GLN A 474 -3.16 11.68 26.70
C GLN A 474 -3.36 10.52 27.68
N VAL A 475 -2.42 9.55 27.70
CA VAL A 475 -2.44 8.44 28.66
C VAL A 475 -2.38 8.99 30.08
N SER A 476 -1.49 9.94 30.31
CA SER A 476 -1.24 10.46 31.65
C SER A 476 -2.43 11.25 32.21
N ALA A 477 -3.06 12.11 31.40
CA ALA A 477 -4.27 12.84 31.78
C ALA A 477 -5.42 11.87 32.10
N TRP A 478 -5.60 10.83 31.30
CA TRP A 478 -6.62 9.80 31.57
C TRP A 478 -6.35 9.07 32.90
N CYS A 479 -5.11 8.66 33.15
CA CYS A 479 -4.71 7.97 34.39
C CYS A 479 -4.87 8.86 35.63
N ILE A 480 -4.54 10.15 35.55
CA ILE A 480 -4.76 11.12 36.63
C ILE A 480 -6.25 11.26 36.94
N GLY A 481 -7.11 11.26 35.91
CA GLY A 481 -8.56 11.34 36.10
C GLY A 481 -9.16 10.12 36.81
N GLU A 482 -8.71 8.90 36.48
CA GLU A 482 -9.23 7.65 37.06
C GLU A 482 -8.66 7.33 38.45
N TYR A 483 -7.36 7.60 38.65
CA TYR A 483 -6.59 7.15 39.80
C TYR A 483 -5.92 8.30 40.58
N GLY A 484 -6.45 9.53 40.47
CA GLY A 484 -5.92 10.70 41.18
C GLY A 484 -5.96 10.56 42.71
N ASP A 485 -6.91 9.78 43.24
CA ASP A 485 -6.97 9.41 44.66
C ASP A 485 -5.74 8.60 45.12
N LEU A 486 -5.25 7.68 44.28
CA LEU A 486 -4.03 6.90 44.53
C LEU A 486 -2.76 7.75 44.38
N LEU A 487 -2.79 8.80 43.56
CA LEU A 487 -1.67 9.73 43.40
C LEU A 487 -1.45 10.54 44.68
N VAL A 488 -2.51 11.11 45.24
CA VAL A 488 -2.46 12.00 46.42
C VAL A 488 -2.31 11.22 47.72
N SER A 489 -2.84 10.00 47.80
CA SER A 489 -2.72 9.17 49.02
C SER A 489 -1.30 8.70 49.31
N GLY A 490 -0.37 8.80 48.34
CA GLY A 490 1.03 8.44 48.51
C GLY A 490 1.27 6.96 48.80
N GLN A 491 0.28 6.09 48.59
CA GLN A 491 0.41 4.65 48.82
C GLN A 491 1.00 3.96 47.59
N CYS A 492 2.32 3.88 47.52
CA CYS A 492 3.04 3.07 46.54
C CYS A 492 3.83 1.98 47.27
N GLU A 493 3.51 0.70 47.03
CA GLU A 493 4.22 -0.40 47.70
C GLU A 493 5.58 -0.73 47.07
N GLU A 494 5.84 -0.33 45.82
CA GLU A 494 7.04 -0.75 45.10
C GLU A 494 8.16 0.31 44.98
N GLU A 495 7.87 1.61 45.10
CA GLU A 495 8.85 2.69 44.96
C GLU A 495 8.56 3.84 45.93
N GLU A 496 9.57 4.62 46.31
CA GLU A 496 9.41 5.72 47.26
C GLU A 496 8.38 6.74 46.74
N PRO A 497 7.24 6.90 47.45
CA PRO A 497 6.16 7.73 46.96
C PRO A 497 6.55 9.21 47.01
N ILE A 498 6.30 9.90 45.90
CA ILE A 498 6.41 11.36 45.83
C ILE A 498 5.23 11.96 46.60
N GLN A 499 5.49 12.95 47.44
CA GLN A 499 4.41 13.74 48.04
C GLN A 499 3.87 14.71 46.99
N VAL A 500 2.65 14.45 46.52
CA VAL A 500 1.96 15.27 45.52
C VAL A 500 0.75 15.91 46.17
N THR A 501 0.59 17.23 46.00
CA THR A 501 -0.57 17.96 46.50
C THR A 501 -1.70 18.03 45.45
N GLU A 502 -2.96 18.14 45.89
CA GLU A 502 -4.10 18.26 44.95
C GLU A 502 -3.96 19.50 44.04
N ASP A 503 -3.38 20.59 44.54
CA ASP A 503 -3.20 21.84 43.79
C ASP A 503 -2.17 21.71 42.67
N GLU A 504 -1.05 21.03 42.90
CA GLU A 504 -0.04 20.76 41.88
C GLU A 504 -0.61 19.94 40.72
N VAL A 505 -1.45 18.95 41.00
CA VAL A 505 -2.12 18.14 39.97
C VAL A 505 -3.02 19.02 39.11
N MET A 506 -3.75 19.94 39.74
CA MET A 506 -4.63 20.88 39.03
C MET A 506 -3.85 21.90 38.20
N ASP A 507 -2.72 22.40 38.70
CA ASP A 507 -1.82 23.31 37.97
C ASP A 507 -1.32 22.67 36.67
N VAL A 508 -0.93 21.39 36.72
CA VAL A 508 -0.47 20.64 35.54
C VAL A 508 -1.58 20.48 34.51
N LEU A 509 -2.78 20.05 34.92
CA LEU A 509 -3.91 19.89 33.98
C LEU A 509 -4.37 21.22 33.39
N GLU A 510 -4.35 22.29 34.17
CA GLU A 510 -4.66 23.64 33.70
C GLU A 510 -3.62 24.14 32.69
N HIS A 511 -2.33 23.88 32.95
CA HIS A 511 -1.26 24.17 32.01
C HIS A 511 -1.42 23.39 30.70
N LEU A 512 -1.81 22.12 30.75
CA LEU A 512 -2.09 21.31 29.56
C LEU A 512 -3.25 21.86 28.72
N LEU A 513 -4.30 22.37 29.36
CA LEU A 513 -5.43 22.99 28.66
C LEU A 513 -5.02 24.29 27.95
N GLN A 514 -4.22 25.14 28.60
CA GLN A 514 -3.80 26.45 28.09
C GLN A 514 -2.64 26.37 27.08
N SER A 515 -1.79 25.34 27.17
CA SER A 515 -0.62 25.19 26.31
C SER A 515 -1.00 25.11 24.84
N SER A 516 -0.26 25.79 23.97
CA SER A 516 -0.44 25.73 22.51
C SER A 516 0.01 24.39 21.91
N LEU A 517 0.89 23.65 22.60
CA LEU A 517 1.40 22.36 22.15
C LEU A 517 0.34 21.25 22.22
N SER A 518 -0.66 21.41 23.08
CA SER A 518 -1.71 20.43 23.27
C SER A 518 -2.63 20.34 22.05
N VAL A 519 -2.93 19.13 21.62
CA VAL A 519 -3.94 18.87 20.58
C VAL A 519 -5.34 18.93 21.22
N SER A 520 -6.37 19.25 20.42
CA SER A 520 -7.79 19.25 20.84
C SER A 520 -8.17 18.00 21.65
N VAL A 521 -7.80 16.80 21.15
CA VAL A 521 -8.05 15.52 21.84
C VAL A 521 -7.41 15.47 23.23
N THR A 522 -6.16 15.94 23.37
CA THR A 522 -5.45 16.01 24.65
C THR A 522 -6.14 16.95 25.62
N ARG A 523 -6.65 18.09 25.15
CA ARG A 523 -7.47 19.00 25.96
C ARG A 523 -8.78 18.35 26.40
N GLY A 524 -9.39 17.54 25.53
CA GLY A 524 -10.57 16.74 25.86
C GLY A 524 -10.27 15.77 27.01
N TYR A 525 -9.16 15.01 26.91
CA TYR A 525 -8.71 14.13 28.00
C TYR A 525 -8.48 14.89 29.31
N ALA A 526 -7.81 16.05 29.26
CA ALA A 526 -7.57 16.88 30.44
C ALA A 526 -8.87 17.40 31.06
N LEU A 527 -9.83 17.88 30.26
CA LEU A 527 -11.12 18.39 30.75
C LEU A 527 -11.95 17.28 31.39
N THR A 528 -11.98 16.09 30.80
CA THR A 528 -12.64 14.92 31.38
C THR A 528 -11.92 14.43 32.64
N ALA A 529 -10.58 14.50 32.70
CA ALA A 529 -9.82 14.17 33.90
C ALA A 529 -10.17 15.12 35.05
N ILE A 530 -10.18 16.44 34.79
CA ILE A 530 -10.61 17.47 35.75
C ILE A 530 -12.03 17.19 36.26
N MET A 531 -12.94 16.77 35.37
CA MET A 531 -14.30 16.40 35.78
C MET A 531 -14.31 15.20 36.73
N LYS A 532 -13.55 14.13 36.43
CA LYS A 532 -13.42 12.95 37.31
C LYS A 532 -12.78 13.31 38.66
N LEU A 533 -11.77 14.19 38.68
CA LEU A 533 -11.16 14.69 39.90
C LEU A 533 -12.15 15.40 40.83
N SER A 534 -13.26 15.94 40.31
CA SER A 534 -14.30 16.56 41.14
C SER A 534 -15.05 15.59 42.06
N THR A 535 -14.97 14.28 41.78
CA THR A 535 -15.50 13.19 42.63
C THR A 535 -14.39 12.55 43.46
N ARG A 536 -13.15 12.50 42.95
CA ARG A 536 -12.00 11.86 43.61
C ARG A 536 -11.35 12.77 44.66
N PHE A 537 -11.30 14.07 44.43
CA PHE A 537 -10.77 15.08 45.35
C PHE A 537 -11.88 15.77 46.11
N SER A 538 -11.56 16.18 47.35
CA SER A 538 -12.54 16.81 48.25
C SER A 538 -12.29 18.29 48.46
N ILE A 539 -11.04 18.76 48.34
CA ILE A 539 -10.65 20.12 48.70
C ILE A 539 -10.78 21.06 47.49
N THR A 540 -10.42 20.59 46.29
CA THR A 540 -10.16 21.46 45.12
C THR A 540 -11.40 21.69 44.21
N ILE A 541 -12.60 21.30 44.65
CA ILE A 541 -13.83 21.28 43.83
C ILE A 541 -14.21 22.67 43.29
N ASN A 542 -14.11 23.72 44.11
CA ASN A 542 -14.49 25.08 43.72
C ASN A 542 -13.60 25.62 42.58
N ARG A 543 -12.31 25.26 42.59
CA ARG A 543 -11.36 25.61 41.53
C ARG A 543 -11.70 24.90 40.23
N ILE A 544 -11.98 23.60 40.30
CA ILE A 544 -12.42 22.79 39.16
C ILE A 544 -13.67 23.40 38.51
N LYS A 545 -14.68 23.77 39.31
CA LYS A 545 -15.91 24.41 38.82
C LYS A 545 -15.65 25.71 38.07
N LYS A 546 -14.69 26.52 38.53
CA LYS A 546 -14.28 27.75 37.84
C LYS A 546 -13.66 27.45 36.48
N ILE A 547 -12.73 26.49 36.40
CA ILE A 547 -12.06 26.11 35.14
C ILE A 547 -13.08 25.62 34.11
N VAL A 548 -13.96 24.68 34.50
CA VAL A 548 -15.00 24.14 33.62
C VAL A 548 -15.95 25.24 33.12
N SER A 549 -16.30 26.22 33.96
CA SER A 549 -17.17 27.31 33.54
C SER A 549 -16.52 28.26 32.52
N ILE A 550 -15.21 28.45 32.56
CA ILE A 550 -14.49 29.30 31.59
C ILE A 550 -14.41 28.59 30.23
N TYR A 551 -14.20 27.27 30.24
CA TYR A 551 -14.12 26.48 29.00
C TYR A 551 -15.47 26.29 28.30
N GLY A 552 -16.60 26.70 28.91
CA GLY A 552 -17.92 26.68 28.25
C GLY A 552 -18.06 27.66 27.07
N SER A 553 -17.09 28.57 26.88
CA SER A 553 -17.02 29.47 25.72
C SER A 553 -15.79 29.19 24.85
N SER A 554 -15.30 27.94 24.82
CA SER A 554 -14.23 27.56 23.90
C SER A 554 -14.70 27.56 22.45
N ILE A 555 -13.77 27.79 21.53
CA ILE A 555 -13.99 27.77 20.07
C ILE A 555 -14.16 26.33 19.57
N ASP A 556 -13.48 25.38 20.22
CA ASP A 556 -13.58 23.95 19.92
C ASP A 556 -14.94 23.41 20.39
N VAL A 557 -15.72 22.89 19.44
CA VAL A 557 -17.08 22.37 19.65
C VAL A 557 -17.10 21.23 20.67
N GLU A 558 -16.09 20.37 20.66
CA GLU A 558 -16.01 19.19 21.52
C GLU A 558 -15.76 19.61 22.97
N LEU A 559 -14.80 20.49 23.18
CA LEU A 559 -14.47 21.05 24.51
C LEU A 559 -15.63 21.89 25.05
N GLN A 560 -16.29 22.66 24.18
CA GLN A 560 -17.41 23.51 24.55
C GLN A 560 -18.59 22.66 25.03
N GLN A 561 -18.93 21.62 24.27
CA GLN A 561 -20.01 20.69 24.62
C GLN A 561 -19.72 20.02 25.97
N ARG A 562 -18.52 19.44 26.15
CA ARG A 562 -18.10 18.83 27.42
C ARG A 562 -18.20 19.82 28.59
N ALA A 563 -17.67 21.03 28.42
CA ALA A 563 -17.65 22.03 29.48
C ALA A 563 -19.06 22.48 29.88
N ILE A 564 -19.98 22.66 28.93
CA ILE A 564 -21.37 23.04 29.20
C ILE A 564 -22.11 21.92 29.94
N GLU A 565 -21.96 20.67 29.48
CA GLU A 565 -22.56 19.49 30.15
C GLU A 565 -22.03 19.33 31.58
N TYR A 566 -20.71 19.42 31.76
CA TYR A 566 -20.09 19.35 33.08
C TYR A 566 -20.53 20.52 33.99
N ASN A 567 -20.65 21.74 33.46
CA ASN A 567 -21.14 22.88 34.22
C ASN A 567 -22.62 22.73 34.63
N ALA A 568 -23.45 22.09 33.79
CA ALA A 568 -24.83 21.78 34.16
C ALA A 568 -24.88 20.80 35.35
N LEU A 569 -24.00 19.79 35.37
CA LEU A 569 -23.84 18.89 36.52
C LEU A 569 -23.42 19.66 37.79
N PHE A 570 -22.45 20.58 37.70
CA PHE A 570 -22.02 21.42 38.84
C PHE A 570 -23.03 22.47 39.32
N LYS A 571 -24.03 22.83 38.51
CA LYS A 571 -25.04 23.85 38.86
C LYS A 571 -26.33 23.24 39.38
N LYS A 572 -26.78 22.13 38.79
CA LYS A 572 -28.10 21.54 39.07
C LYS A 572 -28.05 20.17 39.74
N TYR A 573 -27.02 19.37 39.46
CA TYR A 573 -27.01 17.93 39.77
C TYR A 573 -25.73 17.50 40.49
N ASP A 574 -25.27 18.28 41.46
CA ASP A 574 -24.03 18.00 42.19
C ASP A 574 -24.00 16.61 42.86
N HIS A 575 -25.16 16.16 43.34
CA HIS A 575 -25.32 14.84 43.97
C HIS A 575 -25.24 13.66 42.97
N MET A 576 -25.43 13.90 41.68
CA MET A 576 -25.36 12.84 40.66
C MET A 576 -23.92 12.57 40.19
N ARG A 577 -23.00 13.51 40.40
CA ARG A 577 -21.60 13.43 39.91
C ARG A 577 -20.87 12.18 40.41
N SER A 578 -21.06 11.80 41.67
CA SER A 578 -20.42 10.61 42.24
C SER A 578 -20.93 9.32 41.60
N ALA A 579 -22.22 9.23 41.26
CA ALA A 579 -22.80 8.05 40.66
C ALA A 579 -22.38 7.83 39.19
N LEU A 580 -22.19 8.92 38.43
CA LEU A 580 -21.85 8.85 37.00
C LEU A 580 -20.34 8.83 36.71
N LEU A 581 -19.51 9.35 37.62
CA LEU A 581 -18.04 9.39 37.48
C LEU A 581 -17.34 8.25 38.25
N GLU A 582 -18.03 7.12 38.41
CA GLU A 582 -17.39 5.92 38.95
C GLU A 582 -16.34 5.37 37.97
N ARG A 583 -15.39 4.56 38.47
CA ARG A 583 -14.30 4.04 37.63
C ARG A 583 -14.86 3.25 36.45
N MET A 584 -14.29 3.48 35.27
CA MET A 584 -14.75 2.81 34.05
C MET A 584 -14.57 1.27 34.16
N PRO A 585 -15.51 0.47 33.62
CA PRO A 585 -15.37 -0.97 33.58
C PRO A 585 -14.13 -1.42 32.82
N ILE A 586 -13.54 -2.53 33.27
CA ILE A 586 -12.37 -3.13 32.63
C ILE A 586 -12.79 -3.75 31.29
N MET A 587 -12.13 -3.34 30.20
CA MET A 587 -12.38 -3.90 28.86
C MET A 587 -11.63 -5.22 28.69
N GLU A 588 -12.35 -6.31 28.42
CA GLU A 588 -11.72 -7.58 28.05
C GLU A 588 -11.03 -7.49 26.69
N LYS A 589 -9.81 -8.04 26.60
CA LYS A 589 -9.12 -8.18 25.31
C LYS A 589 -9.91 -9.17 24.46
N THR A 590 -10.41 -8.72 23.30
CA THR A 590 -10.84 -9.64 22.25
C THR A 590 -9.59 -10.35 21.72
N THR A 591 -9.21 -11.48 22.32
CA THR A 591 -8.21 -12.38 21.74
C THR A 591 -8.79 -12.93 20.44
N ILE A 592 -8.53 -12.27 19.32
CA ILE A 592 -8.87 -12.77 17.99
C ILE A 592 -7.90 -13.92 17.68
N ASN A 593 -8.26 -15.12 18.12
CA ASN A 593 -7.74 -16.37 17.61
C ASN A 593 -8.90 -17.11 16.93
N GLY A 594 -9.05 -16.95 15.60
CA GLY A 594 -10.08 -17.62 14.78
C GLY A 594 -11.24 -16.72 14.34
N PRO A 595 -11.98 -17.06 13.27
CA PRO A 595 -12.84 -16.12 12.56
C PRO A 595 -14.01 -15.66 13.43
N THR A 596 -14.09 -14.34 13.51
CA THR A 596 -15.03 -13.46 14.20
C THR A 596 -16.46 -13.99 14.29
N GLN A 597 -16.88 -14.45 15.47
CA GLN A 597 -18.26 -14.34 15.92
C GLN A 597 -18.36 -13.07 16.78
N VAL A 598 -19.03 -12.06 16.24
CA VAL A 598 -19.42 -10.85 16.98
C VAL A 598 -20.52 -11.26 17.94
N ALA A 599 -20.20 -11.34 19.24
CA ALA A 599 -21.20 -11.40 20.29
C ALA A 599 -21.91 -10.04 20.36
N GLN A 600 -23.17 -10.00 19.92
CA GLN A 600 -24.08 -8.88 20.12
C GLN A 600 -24.55 -8.86 21.57
N THR A 601 -24.59 -7.68 22.20
CA THR A 601 -25.47 -7.41 23.34
C THR A 601 -26.54 -6.40 22.92
N ASN A 602 -27.73 -6.97 22.69
CA ASN A 602 -29.09 -6.49 22.92
C ASN A 602 -29.55 -5.11 22.44
N GLY A 603 -30.30 -5.13 21.33
CA GLY A 603 -31.41 -4.24 20.98
C GLY A 603 -32.18 -4.87 19.81
N GLU A 604 -33.45 -5.20 20.03
CA GLU A 604 -34.31 -6.11 19.25
C GLU A 604 -34.32 -5.90 17.72
N ALA A 605 -34.17 -6.99 16.96
CA ALA A 605 -34.43 -7.06 15.53
C ALA A 605 -35.33 -8.28 15.23
N GLU A 606 -36.45 -8.04 14.54
CA GLU A 606 -37.25 -9.08 13.90
C GLU A 606 -36.54 -9.64 12.65
N PRO A 607 -36.82 -10.91 12.27
CA PRO A 607 -35.94 -11.68 11.39
C PRO A 607 -36.22 -11.42 9.91
N ILE A 608 -35.20 -10.99 9.17
CA ILE A 608 -35.22 -11.04 7.70
C ILE A 608 -34.56 -12.34 7.24
N ILE A 609 -35.36 -13.20 6.62
CA ILE A 609 -34.92 -14.41 5.90
C ILE A 609 -34.10 -13.95 4.68
N LEU A 610 -32.82 -14.33 4.62
CA LEU A 610 -31.99 -14.15 3.43
C LEU A 610 -31.73 -15.52 2.79
N GLU A 611 -32.30 -15.72 1.60
CA GLU A 611 -32.02 -16.85 0.73
C GLU A 611 -30.54 -16.90 0.32
N THR A 612 -30.03 -18.13 0.29
CA THR A 612 -28.67 -18.52 -0.07
C THR A 612 -28.36 -18.17 -1.52
N LYS A 613 -27.48 -17.19 -1.75
CA LYS A 613 -26.68 -17.10 -2.99
C LYS A 613 -25.21 -16.93 -2.62
N LEU A 614 -24.41 -17.93 -3.00
CA LEU A 614 -22.95 -17.92 -2.88
C LEU A 614 -22.35 -16.71 -3.60
N ALA A 615 -21.45 -16.00 -2.91
CA ALA A 615 -20.58 -14.98 -3.47
C ALA A 615 -19.09 -15.40 -3.31
N PRO A 616 -18.19 -14.87 -4.15
CA PRO A 616 -16.88 -15.44 -4.46
C PRO A 616 -15.80 -15.14 -3.42
N SER A 617 -14.81 -16.03 -3.31
CA SER A 617 -13.64 -15.92 -2.43
C SER A 617 -12.71 -14.76 -2.83
N VAL A 618 -12.52 -13.81 -1.90
CA VAL A 618 -11.56 -12.70 -1.99
C VAL A 618 -10.18 -13.18 -1.55
N LEU A 619 -9.18 -12.99 -2.42
CA LEU A 619 -7.74 -13.24 -2.18
C LEU A 619 -7.11 -12.19 -1.24
N PRO A 620 -6.10 -12.57 -0.41
CA PRO A 620 -5.35 -11.65 0.43
C PRO A 620 -4.35 -10.77 -0.36
N PRO A 621 -3.92 -9.61 0.18
CA PRO A 621 -3.19 -8.57 -0.54
C PRO A 621 -1.78 -9.02 -0.91
N SER A 622 -1.44 -8.91 -2.19
CA SER A 622 -0.12 -9.19 -2.72
C SER A 622 0.88 -8.11 -2.31
N ASN A 623 1.80 -8.45 -1.40
CA ASN A 623 3.03 -7.72 -1.10
C ASN A 623 3.88 -7.57 -2.39
N GLN A 624 3.86 -6.38 -2.99
CA GLN A 624 4.78 -5.99 -4.05
C GLN A 624 6.00 -5.29 -3.44
N VAL A 625 7.01 -6.07 -3.02
CA VAL A 625 8.37 -5.56 -2.85
C VAL A 625 9.20 -6.04 -4.04
N TRP A 626 9.61 -5.08 -4.86
CA TRP A 626 10.30 -5.25 -6.12
C TRP A 626 11.67 -5.93 -5.95
N ASN A 627 11.85 -7.07 -6.62
CA ASN A 627 13.18 -7.62 -6.95
C ASN A 627 13.74 -6.82 -8.13
N ALA A 628 14.43 -5.72 -7.84
CA ALA A 628 15.20 -4.95 -8.81
C ALA A 628 16.64 -5.47 -8.86
N CYS A 629 16.92 -6.45 -9.72
CA CYS A 629 18.22 -6.57 -10.41
C CYS A 629 18.16 -7.68 -11.47
N MET A 630 17.88 -7.31 -12.72
CA MET A 630 18.50 -7.83 -13.95
C MET A 630 17.77 -7.25 -15.17
N LEU A 631 18.45 -6.32 -15.85
CA LEU A 631 18.13 -5.69 -17.14
C LEU A 631 16.78 -4.96 -17.23
N ASN A 632 16.72 -3.79 -16.57
CA ASN A 632 15.84 -2.68 -16.95
C ASN A 632 16.65 -1.38 -16.93
N LEU A 633 17.36 -1.11 -18.03
CA LEU A 633 17.80 0.24 -18.36
C LEU A 633 16.87 0.73 -19.47
N CYS A 634 15.84 1.48 -19.05
CA CYS A 634 15.26 2.66 -19.69
C CYS A 634 13.78 2.84 -19.27
N LEU A 635 13.57 3.85 -18.40
CA LEU A 635 12.39 4.74 -18.28
C LEU A 635 11.18 4.22 -17.49
N PHE A 636 11.01 4.78 -16.28
CA PHE A 636 9.72 4.97 -15.64
C PHE A 636 9.40 6.47 -15.67
N PRO A 637 8.26 6.92 -16.19
CA PRO A 637 7.62 8.14 -15.72
C PRO A 637 6.72 7.80 -14.53
N PHE A 638 6.85 8.60 -13.46
CA PHE A 638 5.88 8.72 -12.39
C PHE A 638 4.48 9.01 -12.98
N GLN A 639 3.47 8.23 -12.61
CA GLN A 639 2.09 8.45 -13.05
C GLN A 639 1.19 8.74 -11.85
N ILE A 640 0.73 9.98 -11.79
CA ILE A 640 -0.36 10.45 -10.93
C ILE A 640 -1.68 9.94 -11.56
N PRO A 641 -2.62 9.36 -10.81
CA PRO A 641 -3.86 8.85 -11.37
C PRO A 641 -4.78 10.01 -11.80
N LYS A 642 -5.13 10.06 -13.10
CA LYS A 642 -6.27 10.84 -13.60
C LYS A 642 -7.47 9.92 -13.83
N CYS A 643 -8.64 10.36 -13.35
CA CYS A 643 -9.91 9.63 -13.43
C CYS A 643 -10.54 9.71 -14.83
N LYS A 644 -11.36 8.71 -15.17
CA LYS A 644 -11.97 8.46 -16.48
C LYS A 644 -13.13 9.44 -16.76
N ALA A 645 -13.37 9.80 -18.02
CA ALA A 645 -14.58 10.48 -18.47
C ALA A 645 -15.19 9.70 -19.64
N SER A 646 -16.42 9.16 -19.45
CA SER A 646 -17.44 8.83 -20.46
C SER A 646 -18.35 7.69 -19.98
N ALA A 647 -19.34 8.02 -19.15
CA ALA A 647 -20.60 7.29 -19.00
C ALA A 647 -21.59 8.21 -18.28
N LYS A 648 -22.90 8.13 -18.60
CA LYS A 648 -23.95 8.65 -17.71
C LYS A 648 -23.84 7.87 -16.39
N GLU A 649 -23.17 8.42 -15.41
CA GLU A 649 -23.08 7.84 -14.07
C GLU A 649 -24.34 8.24 -13.32
N LEU A 650 -25.12 7.24 -12.91
CA LEU A 650 -26.31 7.43 -12.10
C LEU A 650 -25.93 6.98 -10.69
N LEU A 651 -25.92 7.92 -9.75
CA LEU A 651 -25.57 7.66 -8.35
C LEU A 651 -26.85 7.70 -7.53
N ASP A 652 -27.23 6.58 -6.93
CA ASP A 652 -28.41 6.45 -6.07
C ASP A 652 -27.97 6.43 -4.61
N LEU A 653 -28.46 7.39 -3.81
CA LEU A 653 -28.29 7.41 -2.36
C LEU A 653 -29.65 7.24 -1.68
N CYS A 654 -29.84 6.13 -0.96
CA CYS A 654 -31.03 5.84 -0.17
C CYS A 654 -30.67 5.81 1.32
N LYS A 655 -31.16 6.76 2.11
CA LYS A 655 -30.99 6.76 3.57
C LYS A 655 -32.27 7.29 4.23
N GLY A 656 -32.85 6.54 5.17
CA GLY A 656 -33.99 6.99 5.96
C GLY A 656 -35.29 7.28 5.18
N GLY A 657 -35.49 6.63 4.02
CA GLY A 657 -36.68 6.83 3.18
C GLY A 657 -36.60 7.98 2.19
N LEU A 658 -35.52 8.78 2.19
CA LEU A 658 -35.22 9.73 1.12
C LEU A 658 -34.32 9.05 0.07
N LYS A 659 -34.78 8.99 -1.18
CA LYS A 659 -34.01 8.54 -2.35
C LYS A 659 -33.61 9.77 -3.17
N ILE A 660 -32.31 9.95 -3.36
CA ILE A 660 -31.75 11.03 -4.19
C ILE A 660 -31.03 10.39 -5.38
N GLU A 661 -31.43 10.77 -6.58
CA GLU A 661 -30.82 10.34 -7.84
C GLU A 661 -30.03 11.50 -8.45
N PHE A 662 -28.76 11.27 -8.76
CA PHE A 662 -27.92 12.22 -9.48
C PHE A 662 -27.80 11.81 -10.95
N THR A 663 -28.03 12.76 -11.85
CA THR A 663 -27.80 12.57 -13.28
C THR A 663 -26.84 13.62 -13.80
N PHE A 664 -25.76 13.16 -14.44
CA PHE A 664 -24.70 13.99 -15.01
C PHE A 664 -24.81 13.97 -16.53
N GLU A 665 -25.08 15.13 -17.13
CA GLU A 665 -25.14 15.29 -18.58
C GLU A 665 -24.18 16.39 -19.04
N ARG A 666 -23.30 16.08 -20.00
CA ARG A 666 -22.54 17.13 -20.69
C ARG A 666 -23.48 17.88 -21.62
N SER A 667 -23.41 19.21 -21.58
CA SER A 667 -24.22 20.04 -22.46
C SER A 667 -23.88 19.77 -23.93
N ASN A 668 -24.91 19.58 -24.77
CA ASN A 668 -24.74 19.32 -26.19
C ASN A 668 -24.21 20.55 -26.98
N THR A 669 -24.28 21.75 -26.40
CA THR A 669 -23.83 23.00 -27.03
C THR A 669 -22.40 23.39 -26.62
N ASN A 670 -21.95 23.04 -25.41
CA ASN A 670 -20.61 23.31 -24.90
C ASN A 670 -20.02 22.07 -24.20
N PRO A 671 -18.96 21.43 -24.74
CA PRO A 671 -18.42 20.17 -24.19
C PRO A 671 -17.67 20.34 -22.85
N ASN A 672 -17.45 21.58 -22.41
CA ASN A 672 -16.80 21.92 -21.15
C ASN A 672 -17.79 22.13 -20.00
N LEU A 673 -19.10 22.12 -20.26
CA LEU A 673 -20.14 22.43 -19.28
C LEU A 673 -20.89 21.14 -18.91
N THR A 674 -20.98 20.82 -17.62
CA THR A 674 -21.57 19.58 -17.12
C THR A 674 -22.77 19.90 -16.24
N ILE A 675 -23.96 19.55 -16.71
CA ILE A 675 -25.21 19.77 -15.99
C ILE A 675 -25.41 18.62 -15.02
N VAL A 676 -25.61 18.94 -13.74
CA VAL A 676 -25.90 17.98 -12.69
C VAL A 676 -27.33 18.18 -12.24
N THR A 677 -28.19 17.19 -12.51
CA THR A 677 -29.60 17.23 -12.09
C THR A 677 -29.80 16.30 -10.90
N ILE A 678 -30.36 16.84 -9.83
CA ILE A 678 -30.65 16.14 -8.58
C ILE A 678 -32.15 15.91 -8.49
N ASN A 679 -32.56 14.66 -8.35
CA ASN A 679 -33.95 14.28 -8.18
C ASN A 679 -34.15 13.65 -6.80
N ALA A 680 -34.90 14.32 -5.91
CA ALA A 680 -35.15 13.83 -4.55
C ALA A 680 -36.58 13.30 -4.41
N THR A 681 -36.72 12.07 -3.93
CA THR A 681 -38.00 11.38 -3.72
C THR A 681 -38.10 10.90 -2.27
N ASN A 682 -39.15 11.34 -1.57
CA ASN A 682 -39.42 10.94 -0.20
C ASN A 682 -40.42 9.76 -0.18
N SER A 683 -40.06 8.68 0.50
CA SER A 683 -40.88 7.47 0.69
C SER A 683 -41.40 7.30 2.13
N THR A 684 -41.18 8.27 3.04
CA THR A 684 -41.74 8.26 4.39
C THR A 684 -43.15 8.86 4.45
N GLU A 685 -43.97 8.45 5.42
CA GLU A 685 -45.35 8.95 5.57
C GLU A 685 -45.44 10.44 5.97
N GLY A 686 -44.38 10.98 6.59
CA GLY A 686 -44.26 12.39 6.98
C GLY A 686 -43.43 13.25 6.03
N ASP A 687 -43.74 14.54 5.96
CA ASP A 687 -43.05 15.54 5.14
C ASP A 687 -41.68 15.88 5.74
N MET A 688 -40.63 15.92 4.92
CA MET A 688 -39.27 16.33 5.35
C MET A 688 -39.04 17.79 4.96
N THR A 689 -39.06 18.68 5.94
CA THR A 689 -38.99 20.13 5.72
C THR A 689 -37.58 20.72 5.75
N ASP A 690 -36.60 20.01 6.33
CA ASP A 690 -35.23 20.51 6.51
C ASP A 690 -34.19 19.41 6.28
N PHE A 691 -33.51 19.44 5.13
CA PHE A 691 -32.27 18.67 4.91
C PHE A 691 -31.21 19.56 4.27
N VAL A 692 -29.97 19.42 4.74
CA VAL A 692 -28.81 20.18 4.24
C VAL A 692 -28.03 19.28 3.29
N PHE A 693 -27.80 19.74 2.07
CA PHE A 693 -26.99 19.04 1.08
C PHE A 693 -25.58 19.65 1.03
N GLN A 694 -24.56 18.82 1.26
CA GLN A 694 -23.15 19.20 1.10
C GLN A 694 -22.53 18.32 0.01
N ALA A 695 -22.07 18.95 -1.07
CA ALA A 695 -21.31 18.31 -2.12
C ALA A 695 -19.90 18.89 -2.17
N ALA A 696 -18.91 18.04 -2.46
CA ALA A 696 -17.53 18.42 -2.59
C ALA A 696 -17.03 17.99 -3.98
N VAL A 697 -16.46 18.92 -4.76
CA VAL A 697 -15.98 18.68 -6.13
C VAL A 697 -14.44 18.69 -6.16
N PRO A 698 -13.77 17.72 -6.83
CA PRO A 698 -12.31 17.66 -6.94
C PRO A 698 -11.70 18.94 -7.52
N LYS A 699 -10.63 19.47 -6.91
CA LYS A 699 -9.87 20.67 -7.34
C LYS A 699 -9.36 20.67 -8.80
N GLY A 700 -9.57 19.60 -9.57
CA GLY A 700 -9.17 19.50 -10.98
C GLY A 700 -10.10 20.21 -11.97
N PHE A 701 -11.20 20.82 -11.52
CA PHE A 701 -12.21 21.47 -12.38
C PHE A 701 -12.09 23.00 -12.47
N GLU A 702 -11.26 23.66 -11.66
CA GLU A 702 -11.08 25.12 -11.74
C GLU A 702 -10.09 25.49 -12.85
N SER A 703 -10.59 26.13 -13.90
CA SER A 703 -9.82 27.11 -14.68
C SER A 703 -10.34 28.49 -14.29
N GLU A 704 -9.42 29.42 -14.05
CA GLU A 704 -9.67 30.80 -13.61
C GLU A 704 -10.89 31.44 -14.33
N ASP A 705 -11.79 32.03 -13.54
CA ASP A 705 -13.03 32.76 -13.91
C ASP A 705 -14.28 31.94 -14.30
N GLN A 706 -14.86 31.16 -13.37
CA GLN A 706 -16.23 30.65 -13.50
C GLN A 706 -17.02 30.76 -12.18
N ASP A 707 -17.99 31.68 -12.12
CA ASP A 707 -18.97 31.78 -11.04
C ASP A 707 -19.99 30.64 -11.14
N LEU A 708 -20.21 29.89 -10.05
CA LEU A 708 -21.23 28.84 -9.97
C LEU A 708 -22.57 29.44 -9.52
N GLU A 709 -23.60 29.43 -10.39
CA GLU A 709 -24.93 29.93 -10.06
C GLU A 709 -25.94 28.78 -9.83
N MET A 710 -26.63 28.79 -8.69
CA MET A 710 -27.66 27.82 -8.32
C MET A 710 -29.05 28.47 -8.45
N TYR A 711 -29.92 27.91 -9.31
CA TYR A 711 -31.30 28.39 -9.47
C TYR A 711 -32.31 27.33 -9.01
N PRO A 712 -33.26 27.67 -8.11
CA PRO A 712 -34.41 26.80 -7.87
C PRO A 712 -35.38 26.86 -9.07
N LEU A 713 -35.75 25.70 -9.61
CA LEU A 713 -36.75 25.57 -10.67
C LEU A 713 -38.07 25.08 -10.06
N CYS A 714 -39.16 25.84 -10.25
CA CYS A 714 -40.52 25.33 -10.07
C CYS A 714 -41.10 24.99 -11.45
N ASP A 715 -41.59 23.75 -11.63
CA ASP A 715 -42.28 23.28 -12.85
C ASP A 715 -41.54 23.52 -14.19
N GLY A 716 -40.22 23.32 -14.20
CA GLY A 716 -39.47 23.13 -15.44
C GLY A 716 -39.30 24.37 -16.34
N LYS A 717 -39.41 25.60 -15.80
CA LYS A 717 -39.00 26.83 -16.50
C LYS A 717 -38.17 27.75 -15.59
N PRO A 718 -37.11 28.40 -16.12
CA PRO A 718 -36.32 29.37 -15.36
C PRO A 718 -37.18 30.57 -14.99
N VAL A 719 -37.10 31.00 -13.72
CA VAL A 719 -37.72 32.25 -13.25
C VAL A 719 -36.86 33.41 -13.75
N GLU A 720 -37.37 34.17 -14.73
CA GLU A 720 -36.73 35.42 -15.16
C GLU A 720 -36.87 36.50 -14.09
N SER A 721 -35.79 37.25 -13.88
CA SER A 721 -35.63 38.29 -12.88
C SER A 721 -36.56 39.48 -13.14
N GLY A 722 -37.47 39.75 -12.20
CA GLY A 722 -38.21 41.00 -12.16
C GLY A 722 -39.48 40.96 -11.32
N GLU A 723 -39.34 41.08 -9.99
CA GLU A 723 -40.23 41.89 -9.13
C GLU A 723 -39.71 41.89 -7.68
N GLU A 724 -39.54 43.09 -7.12
CA GLU A 724 -39.02 43.40 -5.79
C GLU A 724 -40.02 43.08 -4.66
N VAL A 725 -39.59 42.36 -3.62
CA VAL A 725 -39.93 42.55 -2.18
C VAL A 725 -38.88 41.74 -1.39
N GLY A 726 -38.09 42.19 -0.42
CA GLY A 726 -37.99 43.41 0.36
C GLY A 726 -37.20 43.07 1.64
N ASP A 727 -36.12 43.80 1.91
CA ASP A 727 -35.41 44.02 3.18
C ASP A 727 -35.00 42.86 4.11
N ARG A 728 -33.67 42.59 4.15
CA ARG A 728 -32.71 42.75 5.28
C ARG A 728 -31.41 41.98 4.92
N VAL A 729 -30.31 42.58 4.45
CA VAL A 729 -29.33 43.45 5.17
C VAL A 729 -28.89 42.75 6.47
N THR A 730 -27.66 42.27 6.70
CA THR A 730 -26.31 42.74 6.30
C THR A 730 -25.24 41.72 6.73
N GLU A 731 -24.17 41.67 5.92
CA GLU A 731 -22.73 41.49 6.21
C GLU A 731 -22.23 41.13 7.62
N LEU A 732 -21.21 40.25 7.66
CA LEU A 732 -19.94 40.28 8.43
C LEU A 732 -19.36 38.85 8.36
N GLY A 733 -18.09 38.55 8.09
CA GLY A 733 -16.84 39.26 7.96
C GLY A 733 -15.73 38.19 8.03
N ALA A 734 -14.67 38.32 7.25
CA ALA A 734 -13.60 37.32 7.13
C ALA A 734 -12.89 37.04 8.48
N GLY A 735 -12.65 35.76 8.78
CA GLY A 735 -11.83 35.29 9.90
C GLY A 735 -11.38 33.84 9.66
N GLU A 736 -10.07 33.62 9.74
CA GLU A 736 -9.36 32.40 9.36
C GLU A 736 -9.53 31.22 10.34
N ASP A 737 -9.40 30.00 9.77
CA ASP A 737 -8.79 28.76 10.28
C ASP A 737 -9.59 27.57 10.88
N MET A 738 -9.11 26.37 10.46
CA MET A 738 -9.22 24.98 10.99
C MET A 738 -10.38 24.09 10.49
N GLY A 739 -10.21 22.88 9.94
CA GLY A 739 -9.04 22.01 9.75
C GLY A 739 -9.26 20.59 10.33
N CYS A 740 -9.88 19.68 9.57
CA CYS A 740 -9.81 18.22 9.80
C CYS A 740 -9.25 17.53 8.54
N ARG A 741 -8.07 16.91 8.66
CA ARG A 741 -7.33 16.27 7.56
C ARG A 741 -7.67 14.80 7.44
N LEU A 742 -8.48 14.50 6.43
CA LEU A 742 -8.43 13.30 5.60
C LEU A 742 -9.30 13.65 4.38
N LEU A 743 -8.71 14.39 3.42
CA LEU A 743 -9.19 14.74 2.08
C LEU A 743 -8.45 16.02 1.62
N ASP A 744 -7.18 15.92 1.23
CA ASP A 744 -6.37 17.10 0.85
C ASP A 744 -6.69 17.68 -0.56
N ASP A 745 -7.71 17.18 -1.28
CA ASP A 745 -8.02 17.58 -2.66
C ASP A 745 -9.46 18.09 -2.93
N LEU A 746 -10.25 18.41 -1.89
CA LEU A 746 -11.63 18.91 -2.03
C LEU A 746 -11.88 20.16 -1.18
N GLN A 747 -12.45 21.21 -1.76
CA GLN A 747 -12.99 22.37 -1.02
C GLN A 747 -14.50 22.17 -0.74
N PRO A 748 -14.98 22.53 0.48
CA PRO A 748 -16.42 22.55 0.78
C PRO A 748 -17.09 23.82 0.22
N MET A 749 -18.28 23.68 -0.36
CA MET A 749 -19.14 24.80 -0.82
C MET A 749 -20.45 24.85 -0.01
N GLU A 750 -20.99 26.07 0.20
CA GLU A 750 -22.21 26.32 0.98
C GLU A 750 -23.46 25.68 0.35
N GLY A 751 -24.28 25.03 1.18
CA GLY A 751 -25.49 24.30 0.75
C GLY A 751 -26.75 25.16 0.74
N GLY A 752 -27.64 24.92 -0.23
CA GLY A 752 -28.98 25.51 -0.28
C GLY A 752 -30.01 24.70 0.53
N VAL A 753 -31.07 25.38 1.00
CA VAL A 753 -32.22 24.79 1.73
C VAL A 753 -33.34 24.47 0.74
N GLY A 754 -33.86 23.24 0.73
CA GLY A 754 -34.97 22.81 -0.16
C GLY A 754 -36.12 22.15 0.60
N LYS A 755 -37.36 22.36 0.14
CA LYS A 755 -38.60 21.71 0.63
C LYS A 755 -39.03 20.58 -0.29
N ALA A 756 -39.22 19.36 0.21
CA ALA A 756 -39.71 18.23 -0.57
C ALA A 756 -41.14 17.81 -0.19
N ASP A 757 -42.11 18.23 -1.01
CA ASP A 757 -43.49 17.74 -0.94
C ASP A 757 -43.63 16.39 -1.68
N LYS A 758 -44.77 15.69 -1.51
CA LYS A 758 -45.08 14.36 -2.09
C LYS A 758 -45.04 14.28 -3.63
N GLN A 759 -44.76 15.38 -4.33
CA GLN A 759 -44.40 15.42 -5.74
C GLN A 759 -42.98 15.96 -5.85
N GLY A 760 -42.07 15.14 -6.37
CA GLY A 760 -40.62 15.30 -6.26
C GLY A 760 -40.09 16.68 -6.65
N VAL A 761 -38.99 17.07 -5.99
CA VAL A 761 -38.29 18.33 -6.22
C VAL A 761 -37.13 18.07 -7.15
N CYS A 762 -37.06 18.83 -8.25
CA CYS A 762 -35.95 18.81 -9.18
C CYS A 762 -35.10 20.06 -8.93
N VAL A 763 -33.86 19.88 -8.48
CA VAL A 763 -32.88 20.97 -8.36
C VAL A 763 -31.78 20.72 -9.38
N THR A 764 -31.59 21.66 -10.30
CA THR A 764 -30.56 21.57 -11.34
C THR A 764 -29.42 22.51 -10.99
N ALA A 765 -28.24 21.95 -10.78
CA ALA A 765 -26.99 22.70 -10.60
C ALA A 765 -26.24 22.72 -11.94
N ILE A 766 -25.77 23.90 -12.34
CA ILE A 766 -24.96 24.06 -13.55
C ILE A 766 -23.50 24.23 -13.12
N LEU A 767 -22.64 23.28 -13.52
CA LEU A 767 -21.20 23.27 -13.27
C LEU A 767 -20.42 23.54 -14.57
#